data_AF-A0A7S4CZH4-F1
#
_entry.id   AF-A0A7S4CZH4-F1
#
_cell.length_a   1.000
_cell.length_b   1.000
_cell.length_c   1.000
_cell.angle_alpha   90.00
_cell.angle_beta   90.00
_cell.angle_gamma   90.00
#
_symmetry.space_group_name_H-M   'P 1'
#
loop_
_entity.id
_entity.type
_entity.pdbx_description
1 polymer ?
#
loop_
_entity_poly.entity_id
_entity_poly.type
_entity_poly.pdbx_seq_one_letter_code
_entity_poly.pdbx_strand_id
1 'polypeptide(L)'
;FFSPLSYFLDMAPDSAAKEQVFQKQSPASALTIGVPKETHELERRVSTAPSNVALLRKKGFNVVVEGGAGAEADFPDAVYQKAGAEIVSKAEAFGADIVLKVRAPEEDGDGHELDLMKEGAILICMVAPGQNPALVEKFQKAKITVFAMDCIPRITRSQVYDVLSSMANIAGYKAVVEAANSFGRYFKQTITAAGKVNPAKVLVIGAGVAGLSAIATAKGMGAIVRAFDVRAACKEQVESMGAEFLEIKINESGEGQGGYAKEMSKEYHEAEKALIGDQCKDVDIIITTALIPGKPAPKLVFADQVALMKPGSVTVDLAAEMGGNIETTRPGEKYIFNDHVTCIGYTDLPSRLPTQSSSLFANNVTKFLLAMGTTTDFGIDLDDVVFRHSMVTLDGELMWPPPPLPEQPKPQPKKVKAVEQQEEPADPFWTQASNVALTTGGLIALAGVGVSVPASWVGNMTVFSLSTLVGYQVVLAVSPALHTPLMSVTNAISGSVIVGGLLLTGGGIYPTKPSQILAIGSVLMASINIAGGFHVTGRMLDMFKKGDGTEVPQYNYLWAVPALVWSGLYVTARLLGGYKGMDSLSYLTGSMFCIFSIAGLSTQESSRLGNSLGKVGIFIGVVTTLTQLYGKVDPWTYAQIAIAIFGGGAVGLTIAERVEVTGLPQLVAGFHSVVGLAAVVVSFAQYINEVNMFVHSPIGNIQRVAIFLGSVIGGVT
;
A
#
# COMPACT_ATOMS: atom_id res chain seq x y z
N PHE A 1 -2.80 -30.10 -17.19
CA PHE A 1 -2.78 -31.28 -16.31
C PHE A 1 -1.51 -31.29 -15.49
N PHE A 2 -1.49 -30.54 -14.39
CA PHE A 2 -0.46 -30.63 -13.35
C PHE A 2 -1.20 -30.45 -12.01
N SER A 3 -0.98 -31.39 -11.10
CA SER A 3 -1.66 -31.50 -9.81
C SER A 3 -1.27 -30.35 -8.87
N PRO A 4 -2.20 -29.64 -8.22
CA PRO A 4 -1.89 -28.59 -7.24
C PRO A 4 -1.55 -29.13 -5.84
N LEU A 5 -1.51 -30.45 -5.65
CA LEU A 5 -1.42 -31.05 -4.31
C LEU A 5 -0.03 -31.02 -3.66
N SER A 6 1.04 -30.69 -4.39
CA SER A 6 2.41 -30.67 -3.85
C SER A 6 2.83 -29.33 -3.24
N TYR A 7 2.04 -28.26 -3.39
CA TYR A 7 2.36 -26.94 -2.81
C TYR A 7 1.72 -26.72 -1.42
N PHE A 8 0.77 -27.57 -1.04
CA PHE A 8 0.03 -27.47 0.22
C PHE A 8 0.55 -28.38 1.34
N LEU A 9 1.61 -29.17 1.10
CA LEU A 9 2.18 -30.08 2.10
C LEU A 9 3.44 -29.55 2.81
N ASP A 10 4.01 -28.41 2.39
CA ASP A 10 5.17 -27.76 3.04
C ASP A 10 4.79 -26.58 3.97
N MET A 11 3.50 -26.39 4.24
CA MET A 11 2.98 -25.43 5.24
C MET A 11 2.21 -26.14 6.37
N ALA A 12 2.60 -27.37 6.70
CA ALA A 12 2.29 -27.91 8.02
C ALA A 12 3.18 -27.17 9.05
N PRO A 13 2.63 -26.65 10.16
CA PRO A 13 3.48 -26.29 11.29
C PRO A 13 4.19 -27.57 11.72
N ASP A 14 5.51 -27.54 11.80
CA ASP A 14 6.30 -28.57 12.47
C ASP A 14 5.78 -28.66 13.91
N SER A 15 4.80 -29.54 14.14
CA SER A 15 4.20 -29.81 15.44
C SER A 15 5.04 -30.83 16.20
N ALA A 16 6.35 -30.67 16.16
CA ALA A 16 7.24 -31.19 17.18
C ALA A 16 7.44 -30.04 18.17
N ALA A 17 6.61 -29.99 19.20
CA ALA A 17 6.85 -29.16 20.36
C ALA A 17 8.20 -29.58 20.96
N LYS A 18 9.27 -28.91 20.54
CA LYS A 18 10.44 -28.78 21.40
C LYS A 18 9.93 -28.12 22.67
N GLU A 19 10.17 -28.73 23.82
CA GLU A 19 9.98 -28.08 25.11
C GLU A 19 10.73 -26.75 25.06
N GLN A 20 10.00 -25.65 24.84
CA GLN A 20 10.56 -24.30 24.87
C GLN A 20 11.00 -24.05 26.30
N VAL A 21 12.30 -23.92 26.51
CA VAL A 21 12.88 -23.68 27.83
C VAL A 21 12.66 -22.20 28.17
N PHE A 22 11.53 -21.89 28.77
CA PHE A 22 11.21 -20.55 29.29
C PHE A 22 11.81 -20.39 30.69
N GLN A 23 12.66 -19.37 30.89
CA GLN A 23 13.33 -19.19 32.18
C GLN A 23 12.42 -18.60 33.28
N LYS A 24 11.27 -18.01 32.93
CA LYS A 24 10.21 -17.54 33.85
C LYS A 24 8.86 -17.64 33.16
N GLN A 25 7.95 -18.47 33.66
CA GLN A 25 6.56 -18.50 33.20
C GLN A 25 5.70 -17.77 34.22
N SER A 26 5.06 -16.69 33.80
CA SER A 26 4.03 -16.03 34.60
C SER A 26 2.86 -15.69 33.70
N PRO A 27 1.62 -15.78 34.19
CA PRO A 27 0.48 -15.29 33.41
C PRO A 27 0.64 -13.78 33.24
N ALA A 28 0.32 -13.26 32.06
CA ALA A 28 0.43 -11.83 31.77
C ALA A 28 -0.34 -10.96 32.78
N SER A 29 -1.43 -11.48 33.35
CA SER A 29 -2.23 -10.84 34.40
C SER A 29 -1.52 -10.63 35.74
N ALA A 30 -0.44 -11.36 35.99
CA ALA A 30 0.39 -11.18 37.17
C ALA A 30 1.52 -10.15 36.95
N LEU A 31 1.73 -9.69 35.72
CA LEU A 31 2.82 -8.78 35.37
C LEU A 31 2.32 -7.36 35.18
N THR A 32 3.09 -6.41 35.70
CA THR A 32 2.86 -4.98 35.56
C THR A 32 3.91 -4.36 34.65
N ILE A 33 3.44 -3.61 33.64
CA ILE A 33 4.25 -2.83 32.72
C ILE A 33 4.28 -1.38 33.19
N GLY A 34 5.47 -0.84 33.41
CA GLY A 34 5.73 0.54 33.76
C GLY A 34 6.18 1.36 32.56
N VAL A 35 5.57 2.53 32.40
CA VAL A 35 5.90 3.53 31.38
C VAL A 35 6.33 4.81 32.09
N PRO A 36 7.62 4.95 32.46
CA PRO A 36 8.14 6.16 33.06
C PRO A 36 8.23 7.30 32.04
N LYS A 37 8.28 8.53 32.55
CA LYS A 37 8.56 9.73 31.77
C LYS A 37 10.03 9.77 31.39
N GLU A 38 10.33 10.27 30.18
CA GLU A 38 11.72 10.52 29.79
C GLU A 38 12.26 11.80 30.45
N THR A 39 13.48 11.72 30.96
CA THR A 39 14.18 12.78 31.70
C THR A 39 15.25 13.48 30.87
N HIS A 40 15.73 12.82 29.81
CA HIS A 40 16.74 13.36 28.91
C HIS A 40 16.30 14.67 28.27
N GLU A 41 17.23 15.63 28.20
CA GLU A 41 16.96 16.94 27.62
C GLU A 41 16.45 16.81 26.18
N LEU A 42 15.40 17.57 25.85
CA LEU A 42 14.75 17.57 24.53
C LEU A 42 14.09 16.24 24.11
N GLU A 43 14.02 15.22 24.98
CA GLU A 43 13.24 14.00 24.71
C GLU A 43 11.76 14.26 24.97
N ARG A 44 10.96 14.14 23.91
CA ARG A 44 9.52 14.40 23.91
C ARG A 44 8.72 13.15 23.60
N ARG A 45 9.38 12.05 23.24
CA ARG A 45 8.74 10.77 22.95
C ARG A 45 8.41 10.05 24.25
N VAL A 46 7.48 9.10 24.15
CA VAL A 46 7.12 8.16 25.20
C VAL A 46 7.16 6.73 24.65
N SER A 47 7.58 5.77 25.47
CA SER A 47 7.82 4.39 25.03
C SER A 47 6.55 3.65 24.64
N THR A 48 5.39 4.08 25.17
CA THR A 48 4.10 3.42 24.96
C THR A 48 3.00 4.45 24.69
N ALA A 49 2.39 4.39 23.51
CA ALA A 49 1.24 5.21 23.14
C ALA A 49 -0.08 4.63 23.72
N PRO A 50 -1.14 5.44 23.91
CA PRO A 50 -2.40 4.96 24.47
C PRO A 50 -3.06 3.81 23.70
N SER A 51 -2.91 3.75 22.37
CA SER A 51 -3.37 2.61 21.56
C SER A 51 -2.73 1.29 21.96
N ASN A 52 -1.46 1.34 22.37
CA ASN A 52 -0.66 0.19 22.75
C ASN A 52 -0.98 -0.23 24.19
N VAL A 53 -1.28 0.73 25.07
CA VAL A 53 -1.82 0.45 26.41
C VAL A 53 -3.10 -0.38 26.30
N ALA A 54 -4.06 0.04 25.47
CA ALA A 54 -5.30 -0.70 25.28
C ALA A 54 -5.06 -2.14 24.77
N LEU A 55 -4.08 -2.32 23.87
CA LEU A 55 -3.68 -3.63 23.38
C LEU A 55 -3.04 -4.49 24.48
N LEU A 56 -2.13 -3.93 25.27
CA LEU A 56 -1.45 -4.64 26.37
C LEU A 56 -2.44 -5.04 27.47
N ARG A 57 -3.36 -4.16 27.85
CA ARG A 57 -4.48 -4.46 28.77
C ARG A 57 -5.34 -5.60 28.22
N LYS A 58 -5.68 -5.57 26.92
CA LYS A 58 -6.44 -6.65 26.26
C LYS A 58 -5.68 -8.00 26.26
N LYS A 59 -4.35 -7.95 26.24
CA LYS A 59 -3.48 -9.14 26.30
C LYS A 59 -3.23 -9.65 27.72
N GLY A 60 -3.75 -8.94 28.73
CA GLY A 60 -3.80 -9.37 30.12
C GLY A 60 -2.88 -8.59 31.05
N PHE A 61 -1.93 -7.80 30.54
CA PHE A 61 -0.98 -7.06 31.39
C PHE A 61 -1.66 -5.95 32.19
N ASN A 62 -1.15 -5.68 33.39
CA ASN A 62 -1.41 -4.41 34.06
C ASN A 62 -0.47 -3.35 33.48
N VAL A 63 -0.95 -2.12 33.32
CA VAL A 63 -0.13 -1.03 32.76
C VAL A 63 -0.24 0.19 33.67
N VAL A 64 0.91 0.65 34.15
CA VAL A 64 1.05 1.87 34.96
C VAL A 64 1.92 2.87 34.20
N VAL A 65 1.52 4.14 34.24
CA VAL A 65 2.15 5.23 33.47
C VAL A 65 2.49 6.34 34.45
N GLU A 66 3.71 6.85 34.42
CA GLU A 66 4.09 8.01 35.22
C GLU A 66 3.26 9.24 34.80
N GLY A 67 2.76 10.00 35.77
CA GLY A 67 2.03 11.24 35.50
C GLY A 67 2.80 12.19 34.57
N GLY A 68 2.17 12.59 33.47
CA GLY A 68 2.76 13.47 32.47
C GLY A 68 3.76 12.82 31.52
N ALA A 69 3.94 11.49 31.53
CA ALA A 69 4.92 10.81 30.66
C ALA A 69 4.70 11.07 29.16
N GLY A 70 3.44 11.14 28.70
CA GLY A 70 3.10 11.38 27.30
C GLY A 70 2.77 12.84 26.95
N ALA A 71 2.92 13.78 27.88
CA ALA A 71 2.46 15.16 27.68
C ALA A 71 3.12 15.85 26.46
N GLU A 72 4.43 15.69 26.30
CA GLU A 72 5.20 16.25 25.18
C GLU A 72 4.97 15.52 23.84
N ALA A 73 4.30 14.35 23.87
CA ALA A 73 3.89 13.58 22.70
C ALA A 73 2.41 13.78 22.33
N ASP A 74 1.75 14.78 22.93
CA ASP A 74 0.31 15.06 22.80
C ASP A 74 -0.60 13.93 23.33
N PHE A 75 -0.12 13.19 24.34
CA PHE A 75 -0.88 12.16 25.05
C PHE A 75 -1.08 12.54 26.53
N PRO A 76 -2.14 13.31 26.87
CA PRO A 76 -2.40 13.66 28.26
C PRO A 76 -2.85 12.43 29.07
N ASP A 77 -2.58 12.44 30.38
CA ASP A 77 -2.87 11.36 31.33
C ASP A 77 -4.30 10.80 31.23
N ALA A 78 -5.28 11.67 30.99
CA ALA A 78 -6.68 11.27 30.83
C ALA A 78 -6.90 10.28 29.65
N VAL A 79 -6.07 10.34 28.61
CA VAL A 79 -6.15 9.41 27.46
C VAL A 79 -5.54 8.05 27.84
N TYR A 80 -4.47 8.04 28.65
CA TYR A 80 -3.91 6.81 29.22
C TYR A 80 -4.91 6.11 30.15
N GLN A 81 -5.58 6.86 31.03
CA GLN A 81 -6.63 6.33 31.91
C GLN A 81 -7.77 5.70 31.12
N LYS A 82 -8.25 6.37 30.06
CA LYS A 82 -9.29 5.83 29.17
C LYS A 82 -8.85 4.57 28.43
N ALA A 83 -7.56 4.45 28.10
CA ALA A 83 -6.98 3.25 27.50
C ALA A 83 -6.80 2.09 28.51
N GLY A 84 -7.05 2.35 29.80
CA GLY A 84 -6.97 1.36 30.88
C GLY A 84 -5.62 1.34 31.61
N ALA A 85 -4.77 2.34 31.48
CA ALA A 85 -3.60 2.49 32.36
C ALA A 85 -3.98 3.17 33.68
N GLU A 86 -3.23 2.86 34.73
CA GLU A 86 -3.23 3.62 35.97
C GLU A 86 -2.13 4.70 35.93
N ILE A 87 -2.42 5.89 36.44
CA ILE A 87 -1.43 6.98 36.52
C ILE A 87 -0.78 6.94 37.89
N VAL A 88 0.55 6.83 37.91
CA VAL A 88 1.33 6.56 39.12
C VAL A 88 2.50 7.53 39.26
N SER A 89 3.20 7.46 40.39
CA SER A 89 4.47 8.17 40.60
C SER A 89 5.62 7.56 39.78
N LYS A 90 6.71 8.32 39.62
CA LYS A 90 7.95 7.85 38.98
C LYS A 90 8.47 6.55 39.60
N ALA A 91 8.55 6.49 40.93
CA ALA A 91 9.05 5.32 41.65
C ALA A 91 8.20 4.07 41.39
N GLU A 92 6.87 4.23 41.32
CA GLU A 92 5.94 3.13 40.99
C GLU A 92 6.07 2.67 39.54
N ALA A 93 6.28 3.60 38.59
CA ALA A 93 6.48 3.24 37.19
C ALA A 93 7.79 2.45 36.98
N PHE A 94 8.88 2.84 37.63
CA PHE A 94 10.15 2.08 37.58
C PHE A 94 10.12 0.78 38.40
N GLY A 95 9.29 0.70 39.44
CA GLY A 95 9.10 -0.50 40.28
C GLY A 95 8.31 -1.65 39.64
N ALA A 96 7.85 -1.48 38.39
CA ALA A 96 7.10 -2.47 37.63
C ALA A 96 7.92 -3.73 37.29
N ASP A 97 7.26 -4.83 36.90
CA ASP A 97 7.95 -6.06 36.46
C ASP A 97 8.69 -5.86 35.13
N ILE A 98 8.09 -5.06 34.26
CA ILE A 98 8.62 -4.73 32.93
C ILE A 98 8.60 -3.21 32.79
N VAL A 99 9.75 -2.59 32.55
CA VAL A 99 9.88 -1.15 32.31
C VAL A 99 10.16 -0.93 30.83
N LEU A 100 9.31 -0.13 30.19
CA LEU A 100 9.48 0.26 28.79
C LEU A 100 9.95 1.72 28.74
N LYS A 101 11.14 1.96 28.20
CA LYS A 101 11.68 3.30 27.96
C LYS A 101 12.08 3.49 26.50
N VAL A 102 12.19 4.74 26.08
CA VAL A 102 12.76 5.11 24.78
C VAL A 102 14.27 5.07 24.87
N ARG A 103 14.86 5.85 25.78
CA ARG A 103 16.32 5.92 26.00
C ARG A 103 16.73 5.06 27.18
N ALA A 104 18.03 4.80 27.28
CA ALA A 104 18.59 4.11 28.44
C ALA A 104 18.35 4.92 29.72
N PRO A 105 18.19 4.25 30.88
CA PRO A 105 18.17 4.92 32.16
C PRO A 105 19.44 5.74 32.41
N GLU A 106 19.27 6.95 32.92
CA GLU A 106 20.38 7.88 33.19
C GLU A 106 20.37 8.42 34.62
N GLU A 107 21.36 9.26 34.94
CA GLU A 107 21.36 10.01 36.19
C GLU A 107 20.46 11.23 36.05
N ASP A 108 19.59 11.42 37.04
CA ASP A 108 18.77 12.61 37.19
C ASP A 108 19.04 13.26 38.56
N GLY A 109 18.35 14.37 38.84
CA GLY A 109 18.55 15.13 40.07
C GLY A 109 18.34 14.36 41.37
N ASP A 110 17.65 13.20 41.33
CA ASP A 110 17.31 12.38 42.49
C ASP A 110 18.16 11.09 42.61
N GLY A 111 19.07 10.84 41.67
CA GLY A 111 19.91 9.64 41.63
C GLY A 111 19.91 8.99 40.25
N HIS A 112 20.27 7.69 40.18
CA HIS A 112 20.17 6.97 38.91
C HIS A 112 18.78 6.36 38.77
N GLU A 113 18.17 6.45 37.59
CA GLU A 113 16.86 5.85 37.32
C GLU A 113 16.82 4.32 37.56
N LEU A 114 17.97 3.65 37.54
CA LEU A 114 18.09 2.21 37.81
C LEU A 114 17.88 1.86 39.28
N ASP A 115 18.13 2.82 40.19
CA ASP A 115 17.97 2.60 41.64
C ASP A 115 16.49 2.41 42.03
N LEU A 116 15.57 2.83 41.17
CA LEU A 116 14.13 2.67 41.33
C LEU A 116 13.60 1.33 40.77
N MET A 117 14.42 0.59 40.03
CA MET A 117 14.04 -0.71 39.47
C MET A 117 14.25 -1.83 40.49
N LYS A 118 13.33 -2.78 40.52
CA LYS A 118 13.49 -3.98 41.37
C LYS A 118 14.43 -5.01 40.74
N GLU A 119 15.10 -5.80 41.59
CA GLU A 119 15.88 -6.95 41.14
C GLU A 119 14.99 -7.91 40.32
N GLY A 120 15.51 -8.44 39.22
CA GLY A 120 14.80 -9.35 38.32
C GLY A 120 13.79 -8.70 37.37
N ALA A 121 13.65 -7.37 37.36
CA ALA A 121 12.83 -6.65 36.40
C ALA A 121 13.38 -6.77 34.96
N ILE A 122 12.49 -6.59 33.97
CA ILE A 122 12.85 -6.56 32.55
C ILE A 122 12.83 -5.10 32.07
N LEU A 123 13.94 -4.62 31.51
CA LEU A 123 14.05 -3.31 30.87
C LEU A 123 14.08 -3.48 29.35
N ILE A 124 13.24 -2.75 28.62
CA ILE A 124 13.25 -2.69 27.16
C ILE A 124 13.40 -1.23 26.73
N CYS A 125 14.53 -0.90 26.12
CA CYS A 125 14.85 0.46 25.67
C CYS A 125 15.98 0.46 24.62
N MET A 126 16.36 1.64 24.13
CA MET A 126 17.63 1.79 23.39
C MET A 126 18.79 1.92 24.38
N VAL A 127 19.90 1.21 24.14
CA VAL A 127 21.04 1.11 25.06
C VAL A 127 22.37 1.47 24.42
N ALA A 128 22.62 1.06 23.17
CA ALA A 128 23.94 1.14 22.53
C ALA A 128 25.05 0.50 23.41
N PRO A 129 24.95 -0.80 23.77
CA PRO A 129 25.82 -1.44 24.76
C PRO A 129 27.31 -1.44 24.38
N GLY A 130 27.63 -1.42 23.09
CA GLY A 130 29.02 -1.29 22.61
C GLY A 130 29.66 0.07 22.89
N GLN A 131 28.84 1.12 23.05
CA GLN A 131 29.28 2.48 23.33
C GLN A 131 29.21 2.81 24.82
N ASN A 132 28.39 2.09 25.59
CA ASN A 132 28.08 2.39 26.99
C ASN A 132 28.47 1.25 27.95
N PRO A 133 29.76 0.83 28.03
CA PRO A 133 30.16 -0.30 28.89
C PRO A 133 29.89 -0.04 30.39
N ALA A 134 30.04 1.21 30.85
CA ALA A 134 29.75 1.58 32.23
C ALA A 134 28.26 1.40 32.60
N LEU A 135 27.35 1.64 31.66
CA LEU A 135 25.92 1.42 31.85
C LEU A 135 25.60 -0.09 31.89
N VAL A 136 26.26 -0.89 31.04
CA VAL A 136 26.13 -2.35 31.07
C VAL A 136 26.53 -2.91 32.43
N GLU A 137 27.63 -2.43 33.04
CA GLU A 137 28.02 -2.81 34.40
C GLU A 137 26.97 -2.43 35.46
N LYS A 138 26.31 -1.28 35.31
CA LYS A 138 25.21 -0.88 36.21
C LYS A 138 24.01 -1.83 36.09
N PHE A 139 23.64 -2.27 34.87
CA PHE A 139 22.60 -3.27 34.67
C PHE A 139 22.92 -4.62 35.36
N GLN A 140 24.19 -5.04 35.32
CA GLN A 140 24.63 -6.26 36.02
C GLN A 140 24.47 -6.13 37.53
N LYS A 141 24.89 -5.00 38.11
CA LYS A 141 24.78 -4.72 39.55
C LYS A 141 23.32 -4.63 40.02
N ALA A 142 22.44 -4.08 39.18
CA ALA A 142 20.99 -4.01 39.44
C ALA A 142 20.28 -5.38 39.32
N LYS A 143 20.97 -6.42 38.81
CA LYS A 143 20.43 -7.77 38.59
C LYS A 143 19.13 -7.77 37.76
N ILE A 144 19.09 -6.96 36.71
CA ILE A 144 17.94 -6.87 35.80
C ILE A 144 18.23 -7.58 34.48
N THR A 145 17.15 -7.93 33.77
CA THR A 145 17.20 -8.43 32.40
C THR A 145 17.00 -7.24 31.45
N VAL A 146 17.90 -7.03 30.48
CA VAL A 146 17.86 -5.87 29.59
C VAL A 146 17.84 -6.30 28.14
N PHE A 147 16.86 -5.79 27.38
CA PHE A 147 16.80 -5.90 25.92
C PHE A 147 17.06 -4.54 25.27
N ALA A 148 18.15 -4.46 24.50
CA ALA A 148 18.51 -3.32 23.69
C ALA A 148 17.80 -3.38 22.32
N MET A 149 16.85 -2.48 22.12
CA MET A 149 16.06 -2.41 20.88
C MET A 149 16.90 -2.02 19.66
N ASP A 150 18.02 -1.32 19.87
CA ASP A 150 19.01 -0.97 18.85
C ASP A 150 19.94 -2.13 18.45
N CYS A 151 19.91 -3.24 19.19
CA CYS A 151 20.67 -4.46 18.89
C CYS A 151 19.83 -5.57 18.24
N ILE A 152 18.57 -5.27 17.86
CA ILE A 152 17.72 -6.23 17.15
C ILE A 152 18.35 -6.56 15.78
N PRO A 153 18.58 -7.86 15.47
CA PRO A 153 19.22 -8.25 14.23
C PRO A 153 18.30 -7.94 13.05
N ARG A 154 18.86 -7.47 11.92
CA ARG A 154 18.08 -7.18 10.70
C ARG A 154 17.82 -8.45 9.89
N ILE A 155 16.83 -9.24 10.30
CA ILE A 155 16.35 -10.45 9.62
C ILE A 155 14.86 -10.29 9.29
N THR A 156 14.33 -11.03 8.29
CA THR A 156 12.95 -10.85 7.80
C THR A 156 11.90 -10.85 8.92
N ARG A 157 12.02 -11.76 9.90
CA ARG A 157 11.04 -11.86 11.00
C ARG A 157 11.08 -10.72 12.02
N SER A 158 12.22 -10.04 12.17
CA SER A 158 12.43 -9.00 13.20
C SER A 158 12.23 -7.58 12.67
N GLN A 159 11.97 -7.40 11.37
CA GLN A 159 11.71 -6.08 10.77
C GLN A 159 10.57 -5.34 11.47
N VAL A 160 9.58 -6.06 11.99
CA VAL A 160 8.45 -5.46 12.74
C VAL A 160 8.84 -4.91 14.12
N TYR A 161 10.01 -5.26 14.64
CA TYR A 161 10.56 -4.80 15.91
C TYR A 161 11.65 -3.73 15.74
N ASP A 162 12.09 -3.46 14.51
CA ASP A 162 13.22 -2.56 14.23
C ASP A 162 12.87 -1.09 14.51
N VAL A 163 13.24 -0.62 15.71
CA VAL A 163 13.06 0.77 16.14
C VAL A 163 13.96 1.73 15.36
N LEU A 164 15.15 1.30 14.92
CA LEU A 164 16.10 2.15 14.21
C LEU A 164 15.54 2.53 12.85
N SER A 165 14.93 1.58 12.14
CA SER A 165 14.25 1.84 10.88
C SER A 165 13.05 2.79 11.05
N SER A 166 12.23 2.61 12.09
CA SER A 166 11.13 3.54 12.40
C SER A 166 11.64 4.96 12.66
N MET A 167 12.66 5.12 13.51
CA MET A 167 13.21 6.44 13.86
C MET A 167 13.94 7.08 12.68
N ALA A 168 14.67 6.31 11.88
CA ALA A 168 15.33 6.79 10.68
C ALA A 168 14.32 7.30 9.64
N ASN A 169 13.21 6.58 9.43
CA ASN A 169 12.16 7.01 8.52
C ASN A 169 11.57 8.35 8.95
N ILE A 170 11.27 8.52 10.24
CA ILE A 170 10.76 9.79 10.79
C ILE A 170 11.81 10.89 10.67
N ALA A 171 13.08 10.62 10.98
CA ALA A 171 14.15 11.59 10.87
C ALA A 171 14.29 12.11 9.44
N GLY A 172 14.24 11.23 8.43
CA GLY A 172 14.28 11.62 7.02
C GLY A 172 13.12 12.51 6.58
N TYR A 173 11.89 12.18 7.02
CA TYR A 173 10.71 13.03 6.78
C TYR A 173 10.88 14.40 7.45
N LYS A 174 11.24 14.40 8.73
CA LYS A 174 11.38 15.61 9.53
C LYS A 174 12.52 16.49 9.04
N ALA A 175 13.60 15.91 8.52
CA ALA A 175 14.70 16.63 7.87
C ALA A 175 14.21 17.55 6.76
N VAL A 176 13.35 17.03 5.87
CA VAL A 176 12.79 17.79 4.76
C VAL A 176 11.83 18.88 5.26
N VAL A 177 11.04 18.59 6.29
CA VAL A 177 10.14 19.59 6.90
C VAL A 177 10.94 20.73 7.55
N GLU A 178 12.01 20.43 8.28
CA GLU A 178 12.89 21.45 8.87
C GLU A 178 13.64 22.25 7.79
N ALA A 179 14.08 21.57 6.72
CA ALA A 179 14.67 22.22 5.57
C ALA A 179 13.69 23.19 4.91
N ALA A 180 12.46 22.75 4.64
CA ALA A 180 11.42 23.57 4.05
C ALA A 180 11.03 24.77 4.91
N ASN A 181 10.94 24.58 6.24
CA ASN A 181 10.66 25.66 7.18
C ASN A 181 11.77 26.71 7.21
N SER A 182 13.03 26.30 6.97
CA SER A 182 14.19 27.20 6.96
C SER A 182 14.52 27.75 5.57
N PHE A 183 13.86 27.25 4.51
CA PHE A 183 14.13 27.63 3.13
C PHE A 183 13.14 28.68 2.62
N GLY A 184 13.64 29.83 2.16
CA GLY A 184 12.80 30.98 1.78
C GLY A 184 12.12 30.90 0.41
N ARG A 185 12.18 29.77 -0.31
CA ARG A 185 11.61 29.59 -1.66
C ARG A 185 10.72 28.34 -1.74
N TYR A 186 9.85 28.27 -2.74
CA TYR A 186 8.98 27.11 -2.95
C TYR A 186 9.77 25.86 -3.36
N PHE A 187 9.38 24.71 -2.81
CA PHE A 187 9.88 23.40 -3.28
C PHE A 187 9.34 23.07 -4.67
N LYS A 188 8.03 23.28 -4.86
CA LYS A 188 7.32 22.97 -6.10
C LYS A 188 7.46 24.08 -7.13
N GLN A 189 7.63 23.69 -8.39
CA GLN A 189 7.50 24.61 -9.51
C GLN A 189 6.10 25.23 -9.56
N THR A 190 6.03 26.55 -9.66
CA THR A 190 4.76 27.27 -9.85
C THR A 190 4.85 28.22 -11.04
N ILE A 191 3.76 28.31 -11.80
CA ILE A 191 3.60 29.28 -12.89
C ILE A 191 2.43 30.17 -12.49
N THR A 192 2.69 31.47 -12.35
CA THR A 192 1.70 32.46 -11.94
C THR A 192 1.71 33.65 -12.91
N ALA A 193 0.75 34.57 -12.77
CA ALA A 193 0.76 35.82 -13.52
C ALA A 193 2.03 36.66 -13.28
N ALA A 194 2.67 36.51 -12.11
CA ALA A 194 3.90 37.21 -11.74
C ALA A 194 5.17 36.51 -12.29
N GLY A 195 5.04 35.37 -12.98
CA GLY A 195 6.15 34.65 -13.60
C GLY A 195 6.28 33.19 -13.16
N LYS A 196 7.35 32.55 -13.65
CA LYS A 196 7.71 31.15 -13.37
C LYS A 196 8.71 31.09 -12.22
N VAL A 197 8.39 30.30 -11.19
CA VAL A 197 9.32 29.97 -10.10
C VAL A 197 9.80 28.53 -10.31
N ASN A 198 11.13 28.35 -10.41
CA ASN A 198 11.74 27.04 -10.57
C ASN A 198 11.62 26.21 -9.27
N PRO A 199 11.53 24.87 -9.37
CA PRO A 199 11.48 24.01 -8.19
C PRO A 199 12.82 24.03 -7.44
N ALA A 200 12.76 23.76 -6.14
CA ALA A 200 13.97 23.55 -5.34
C ALA A 200 14.71 22.29 -5.79
N LYS A 201 16.04 22.32 -5.68
CA LYS A 201 16.92 21.17 -5.92
C LYS A 201 17.46 20.63 -4.59
N VAL A 202 17.18 19.37 -4.30
CA VAL A 202 17.58 18.70 -3.05
C VAL A 202 18.59 17.60 -3.38
N LEU A 203 19.75 17.62 -2.73
CA LEU A 203 20.72 16.53 -2.74
C LEU A 203 20.59 15.71 -1.45
N VAL A 204 20.42 14.40 -1.58
CA VAL A 204 20.42 13.46 -0.46
C VAL A 204 21.67 12.58 -0.53
N ILE A 205 22.51 12.62 0.50
CA ILE A 205 23.76 11.86 0.59
C ILE A 205 23.57 10.72 1.59
N GLY A 206 23.49 9.50 1.07
CA GLY A 206 23.07 8.29 1.78
C GLY A 206 21.61 7.95 1.44
N ALA A 207 21.38 6.75 0.92
CA ALA A 207 20.08 6.19 0.55
C ALA A 207 19.72 4.99 1.45
N GLY A 208 19.97 5.13 2.76
CA GLY A 208 19.38 4.26 3.79
C GLY A 208 17.90 4.60 4.05
N VAL A 209 17.32 4.06 5.12
CA VAL A 209 15.90 4.32 5.45
C VAL A 209 15.60 5.81 5.63
N ALA A 210 16.48 6.56 6.30
CA ALA A 210 16.34 8.02 6.44
C ALA A 210 16.47 8.75 5.10
N GLY A 211 17.48 8.39 4.30
CA GLY A 211 17.70 8.96 2.98
C GLY A 211 16.53 8.75 2.03
N LEU A 212 16.03 7.51 1.92
CA LEU A 212 14.86 7.18 1.10
C LEU A 212 13.61 7.94 1.59
N SER A 213 13.41 8.06 2.91
CA SER A 213 12.32 8.87 3.46
C SER A 213 12.45 10.36 3.09
N ALA A 214 13.65 10.91 3.15
CA ALA A 214 13.92 12.29 2.72
C ALA A 214 13.68 12.46 1.21
N ILE A 215 14.09 11.50 0.38
CA ILE A 215 13.84 11.49 -1.07
C ILE A 215 12.34 11.48 -1.36
N ALA A 216 11.58 10.56 -0.76
CA ALA A 216 10.13 10.49 -0.91
C ALA A 216 9.46 11.82 -0.53
N THR A 217 9.85 12.37 0.62
CA THR A 217 9.23 13.57 1.17
C THR A 217 9.53 14.79 0.29
N ALA A 218 10.80 15.01 -0.08
CA ALA A 218 11.18 16.12 -0.94
C ALA A 218 10.55 16.01 -2.33
N LYS A 219 10.51 14.80 -2.91
CA LYS A 219 9.85 14.55 -4.20
C LYS A 219 8.34 14.79 -4.12
N GLY A 220 7.69 14.33 -3.05
CA GLY A 220 6.27 14.58 -2.77
C GLY A 220 5.94 16.06 -2.62
N MET A 221 6.87 16.87 -2.10
CA MET A 221 6.76 18.33 -2.03
C MET A 221 7.03 19.05 -3.37
N GLY A 222 7.38 18.31 -4.42
CA GLY A 222 7.57 18.84 -5.78
C GLY A 222 8.98 19.33 -6.11
N ALA A 223 9.98 19.00 -5.28
CA ALA A 223 11.37 19.30 -5.57
C ALA A 223 11.98 18.37 -6.63
N ILE A 224 13.07 18.82 -7.25
CA ILE A 224 13.98 17.96 -8.01
C ILE A 224 14.93 17.34 -7.00
N VAL A 225 14.95 16.01 -6.93
CA VAL A 225 15.79 15.29 -5.96
C VAL A 225 16.88 14.54 -6.70
N ARG A 226 18.11 14.73 -6.23
CA ARG A 226 19.30 13.96 -6.59
C ARG A 226 19.76 13.21 -5.36
N ALA A 227 20.24 11.99 -5.52
CA ALA A 227 20.78 11.23 -4.41
C ALA A 227 22.06 10.49 -4.77
N PHE A 228 22.90 10.28 -3.76
CA PHE A 228 24.15 9.54 -3.87
C PHE A 228 24.24 8.52 -2.74
N ASP A 229 24.65 7.28 -3.05
CA ASP A 229 25.00 6.25 -2.07
C ASP A 229 26.14 5.39 -2.66
N VAL A 230 27.03 4.91 -1.79
CA VAL A 230 28.17 4.07 -2.21
C VAL A 230 27.75 2.64 -2.58
N ARG A 231 26.53 2.23 -2.19
CA ARG A 231 25.98 0.90 -2.47
C ARG A 231 25.22 0.91 -3.79
N ALA A 232 25.61 0.04 -4.72
CA ALA A 232 24.95 -0.10 -6.02
C ALA A 232 23.47 -0.50 -5.88
N ALA A 233 23.12 -1.33 -4.89
CA ALA A 233 21.75 -1.75 -4.61
C ALA A 233 20.79 -0.59 -4.29
N CYS A 234 21.30 0.58 -3.91
CA CYS A 234 20.47 1.75 -3.64
C CYS A 234 20.04 2.49 -4.91
N LYS A 235 20.70 2.27 -6.04
CA LYS A 235 20.37 2.96 -7.30
C LYS A 235 18.92 2.72 -7.72
N GLU A 236 18.52 1.44 -7.83
CA GLU A 236 17.16 1.07 -8.20
C GLU A 236 16.13 1.62 -7.21
N GLN A 237 16.45 1.64 -5.91
CA GLN A 237 15.56 2.19 -4.88
C GLN A 237 15.37 3.69 -5.08
N VAL A 238 16.45 4.45 -5.28
CA VAL A 238 16.40 5.91 -5.52
C VAL A 238 15.62 6.23 -6.79
N GLU A 239 15.90 5.54 -7.89
CA GLU A 239 15.24 5.76 -9.19
C GLU A 239 13.75 5.40 -9.12
N SER A 240 13.38 4.34 -8.41
CA SER A 240 11.97 3.95 -8.20
C SER A 240 11.17 5.02 -7.45
N MET A 241 11.85 5.85 -6.65
CA MET A 241 11.25 7.00 -5.94
C MET A 241 11.25 8.29 -6.78
N GLY A 242 11.72 8.22 -8.04
CA GLY A 242 11.73 9.32 -8.98
C GLY A 242 12.83 10.35 -8.76
N ALA A 243 13.90 9.98 -8.05
CA ALA A 243 15.11 10.79 -7.88
C ALA A 243 16.22 10.37 -8.86
N GLU A 244 17.09 11.32 -9.19
CA GLU A 244 18.28 11.08 -10.01
C GLU A 244 19.38 10.47 -9.14
N PHE A 245 19.88 9.28 -9.48
CA PHE A 245 21.02 8.67 -8.79
C PHE A 245 22.34 9.18 -9.38
N LEU A 246 23.19 9.75 -8.54
CA LEU A 246 24.51 10.24 -8.94
C LEU A 246 25.54 9.12 -8.85
N GLU A 247 26.36 8.96 -9.89
CA GLU A 247 27.36 7.89 -9.98
C GLU A 247 28.79 8.43 -10.04
N ILE A 248 29.70 7.69 -9.39
CA ILE A 248 31.14 7.89 -9.51
C ILE A 248 31.67 6.86 -10.51
N LYS A 249 32.47 7.30 -11.48
CA LYS A 249 33.08 6.47 -12.52
C LYS A 249 34.33 5.72 -12.02
N ILE A 250 34.24 5.07 -10.87
CA ILE A 250 35.29 4.23 -10.28
C ILE A 250 34.63 2.90 -9.87
N ASN A 251 35.14 1.79 -10.39
CA ASN A 251 34.57 0.47 -10.14
C ASN A 251 35.07 -0.10 -8.80
N GLU A 252 34.45 0.34 -7.70
CA GLU A 252 34.68 -0.16 -6.34
C GLU A 252 33.32 -0.40 -5.66
N SER A 253 33.11 -1.60 -5.11
CA SER A 253 31.87 -1.91 -4.39
C SER A 253 31.93 -1.36 -2.96
N GLY A 254 30.94 -0.55 -2.58
CA GLY A 254 30.74 -0.05 -1.21
C GLY A 254 29.89 -0.95 -0.31
N GLU A 255 29.53 -2.17 -0.75
CA GLU A 255 28.71 -3.09 0.03
C GLU A 255 29.48 -3.69 1.23
N GLY A 256 28.87 -3.58 2.41
CA GLY A 256 29.29 -4.21 3.66
C GLY A 256 28.32 -5.30 4.13
N GLN A 257 28.52 -5.80 5.35
CA GLN A 257 27.65 -6.83 5.93
C GLN A 257 26.28 -6.26 6.35
N GLY A 258 25.22 -7.07 6.23
CA GLY A 258 23.87 -6.70 6.69
C GLY A 258 23.22 -5.52 5.94
N GLY A 259 23.68 -5.22 4.72
CA GLY A 259 23.20 -4.10 3.91
C GLY A 259 23.81 -2.74 4.28
N TYR A 260 24.78 -2.68 5.20
CA TYR A 260 25.53 -1.46 5.52
C TYR A 260 26.62 -1.17 4.48
N ALA A 261 27.10 0.06 4.47
CA ALA A 261 28.26 0.45 3.67
C ALA A 261 29.58 0.07 4.38
N LYS A 262 30.65 -0.13 3.61
CA LYS A 262 32.03 -0.18 4.12
C LYS A 262 32.80 1.09 3.75
N GLU A 263 33.96 1.27 4.37
CA GLU A 263 34.89 2.36 4.06
C GLU A 263 35.50 2.17 2.66
N MET A 264 35.63 3.28 1.91
CA MET A 264 36.05 3.28 0.50
C MET A 264 37.53 3.67 0.37
N SER A 265 38.12 3.43 -0.81
CA SER A 265 39.48 3.88 -1.14
C SER A 265 39.63 5.41 -1.11
N LYS A 266 40.87 5.90 -1.01
CA LYS A 266 41.15 7.34 -1.04
C LYS A 266 40.78 7.96 -2.38
N GLU A 267 41.04 7.22 -3.46
CA GLU A 267 40.72 7.60 -4.83
C GLU A 267 39.20 7.76 -5.02
N TYR A 268 38.41 6.87 -4.40
CA TYR A 268 36.95 6.99 -4.39
C TYR A 268 36.48 8.22 -3.61
N HIS A 269 37.05 8.47 -2.43
CA HIS A 269 36.72 9.64 -1.62
C HIS A 269 37.08 10.97 -2.31
N GLU A 270 38.17 11.02 -3.08
CA GLU A 270 38.52 12.21 -3.88
C GLU A 270 37.49 12.46 -5.00
N ALA A 271 37.05 11.40 -5.69
CA ALA A 271 36.02 11.51 -6.72
C ALA A 271 34.63 11.85 -6.12
N GLU A 272 34.30 11.29 -4.97
CA GLU A 272 33.11 11.60 -4.19
C GLU A 272 33.10 13.08 -3.77
N LYS A 273 34.22 13.57 -3.22
CA LYS A 273 34.39 14.98 -2.87
C LYS A 273 34.22 15.89 -4.08
N ALA A 274 34.78 15.52 -5.24
CA ALA A 274 34.63 16.31 -6.46
C ALA A 274 33.18 16.35 -6.97
N LEU A 275 32.48 15.21 -6.96
CA LEU A 275 31.07 15.10 -7.35
C LEU A 275 30.18 15.94 -6.44
N ILE A 276 30.31 15.79 -5.12
CA ILE A 276 29.54 16.55 -4.13
C ILE A 276 29.82 18.05 -4.26
N GLY A 277 31.09 18.43 -4.42
CA GLY A 277 31.50 19.83 -4.58
C GLY A 277 30.90 20.50 -5.81
N ASP A 278 30.75 19.76 -6.91
CA ASP A 278 30.07 20.28 -8.11
C ASP A 278 28.56 20.43 -7.89
N GLN A 279 27.92 19.47 -7.21
CA GLN A 279 26.50 19.57 -6.85
C GLN A 279 26.20 20.74 -5.92
N CYS A 280 27.08 21.06 -4.96
CA CYS A 280 26.89 22.16 -4.00
C CYS A 280 26.65 23.52 -4.68
N LYS A 281 27.19 23.74 -5.88
CA LYS A 281 26.99 24.98 -6.66
C LYS A 281 25.57 25.12 -7.22
N ASP A 282 24.90 24.01 -7.47
CA ASP A 282 23.61 23.98 -8.15
C ASP A 282 22.43 23.70 -7.22
N VAL A 283 22.60 22.88 -6.18
CA VAL A 283 21.51 22.49 -5.29
C VAL A 283 21.18 23.58 -4.26
N ASP A 284 19.91 23.60 -3.83
CA ASP A 284 19.44 24.56 -2.83
C ASP A 284 19.45 23.95 -1.42
N ILE A 285 19.29 22.62 -1.32
CA ILE A 285 19.21 21.90 -0.04
C ILE A 285 20.09 20.65 -0.09
N ILE A 286 20.85 20.40 0.96
CA ILE A 286 21.62 19.16 1.15
C ILE A 286 21.14 18.45 2.42
N ILE A 287 20.83 17.17 2.33
CA ILE A 287 20.49 16.30 3.46
C ILE A 287 21.50 15.16 3.50
N THR A 288 22.23 15.02 4.60
CA THR A 288 23.24 13.96 4.76
C THR A 288 22.79 12.92 5.80
N THR A 289 22.95 11.63 5.47
CA THR A 289 22.49 10.52 6.31
C THR A 289 23.52 9.39 6.40
N ALA A 290 24.78 9.65 6.04
CA ALA A 290 25.80 8.62 5.94
C ALA A 290 26.33 8.26 7.33
N LEU A 291 26.10 7.01 7.75
CA LEU A 291 26.56 6.50 9.03
C LEU A 291 27.08 5.08 8.89
N ILE A 292 28.25 4.81 9.48
CA ILE A 292 28.84 3.48 9.56
C ILE A 292 28.77 3.04 11.03
N PRO A 293 28.11 1.90 11.35
CA PRO A 293 28.01 1.41 12.72
C PRO A 293 29.38 1.32 13.41
N GLY A 294 29.48 1.87 14.63
CA GLY A 294 30.70 1.82 15.45
C GLY A 294 31.82 2.77 15.04
N LYS A 295 31.63 3.60 14.00
CA LYS A 295 32.60 4.62 13.57
C LYS A 295 31.98 6.03 13.64
N PRO A 296 32.81 7.08 13.78
CA PRO A 296 32.37 8.46 13.54
C PRO A 296 31.79 8.63 12.14
N ALA A 297 30.87 9.58 11.99
CA ALA A 297 30.30 9.93 10.69
C ALA A 297 31.40 10.43 9.74
N PRO A 298 31.48 9.93 8.49
CA PRO A 298 32.47 10.41 7.53
C PRO A 298 32.16 11.85 7.13
N LYS A 299 33.21 12.68 6.98
CA LYS A 299 33.09 14.04 6.45
C LYS A 299 32.99 14.00 4.92
N LEU A 300 31.82 14.36 4.41
CA LEU A 300 31.48 14.27 2.98
C LEU A 300 31.32 15.65 2.34
N VAL A 301 30.83 16.63 3.10
CA VAL A 301 30.59 18.00 2.63
C VAL A 301 31.48 18.95 3.43
N PHE A 302 32.44 19.58 2.76
CA PHE A 302 33.46 20.43 3.38
C PHE A 302 33.01 21.90 3.47
N ALA A 303 33.61 22.68 4.37
CA ALA A 303 33.19 24.06 4.63
C ALA A 303 33.34 24.98 3.40
N ASP A 304 34.37 24.75 2.58
CA ASP A 304 34.57 25.43 1.30
C ASP A 304 33.46 25.10 0.29
N GLN A 305 32.95 23.88 0.27
CA GLN A 305 31.83 23.46 -0.58
C GLN A 305 30.50 24.04 -0.11
N VAL A 306 30.26 24.08 1.21
CA VAL A 306 29.07 24.74 1.78
C VAL A 306 29.07 26.24 1.43
N ALA A 307 30.23 26.89 1.45
CA ALA A 307 30.37 28.31 1.08
C ALA A 307 30.06 28.61 -0.39
N LEU A 308 30.06 27.60 -1.28
CA LEU A 308 29.70 27.73 -2.70
C LEU A 308 28.19 27.65 -2.95
N MET A 309 27.39 27.27 -1.93
CA MET A 309 25.95 27.16 -2.07
C MET A 309 25.31 28.53 -2.29
N LYS A 310 24.12 28.52 -2.91
CA LYS A 310 23.36 29.75 -3.17
C LYS A 310 22.93 30.42 -1.86
N PRO A 311 22.77 31.76 -1.83
CA PRO A 311 22.18 32.43 -0.69
C PRO A 311 20.76 31.91 -0.37
N GLY A 312 20.52 31.67 0.92
CA GLY A 312 19.29 31.08 1.42
C GLY A 312 19.24 29.55 1.34
N SER A 313 20.31 28.87 0.89
CA SER A 313 20.38 27.41 0.91
C SER A 313 20.35 26.83 2.33
N VAL A 314 19.98 25.55 2.44
CA VAL A 314 19.86 24.86 3.73
C VAL A 314 20.64 23.55 3.72
N THR A 315 21.37 23.26 4.79
CA THR A 315 21.96 21.95 5.03
C THR A 315 21.31 21.29 6.26
N VAL A 316 21.04 19.99 6.17
CA VAL A 316 20.50 19.18 7.27
C VAL A 316 21.35 17.95 7.46
N ASP A 317 22.00 17.83 8.61
CA ASP A 317 22.93 16.74 8.91
C ASP A 317 22.33 15.75 9.90
N LEU A 318 21.84 14.61 9.40
CA LEU A 318 21.25 13.56 10.25
C LEU A 318 22.28 12.76 11.03
N ALA A 319 23.57 12.92 10.71
CA ALA A 319 24.65 12.24 11.41
C ALA A 319 25.31 13.12 12.48
N ALA A 320 24.70 14.28 12.83
CA ALA A 320 25.26 15.26 13.76
C ALA A 320 25.67 14.68 15.12
N GLU A 321 24.90 13.74 15.67
CA GLU A 321 25.18 13.08 16.95
C GLU A 321 26.50 12.28 16.92
N MET A 322 26.88 11.76 15.75
CA MET A 322 28.08 10.95 15.55
C MET A 322 29.23 11.74 14.88
N GLY A 323 29.21 13.08 15.03
CA GLY A 323 30.22 13.99 14.51
C GLY A 323 29.81 14.74 13.24
N GLY A 324 28.75 14.33 12.56
CA GLY A 324 28.18 14.99 11.37
C GLY A 324 28.91 14.71 10.06
N ASN A 325 28.18 14.60 8.96
CA ASN A 325 28.77 14.48 7.63
C ASN A 325 29.24 15.81 7.04
N ILE A 326 28.75 16.93 7.57
CA ILE A 326 29.08 18.28 7.08
C ILE A 326 30.08 18.91 8.05
N GLU A 327 31.15 19.50 7.52
CA GLU A 327 32.21 20.11 8.33
C GLU A 327 31.70 21.31 9.14
N THR A 328 30.71 22.03 8.63
CA THR A 328 30.07 23.17 9.31
C THR A 328 29.00 22.76 10.33
N THR A 329 28.72 21.47 10.51
CA THR A 329 27.69 21.04 11.48
C THR A 329 28.09 21.37 12.91
N ARG A 330 27.16 22.00 13.64
CA ARG A 330 27.20 22.15 15.10
C ARG A 330 26.10 21.27 15.70
N PRO A 331 26.44 20.15 16.36
CA PRO A 331 25.43 19.24 16.90
C PRO A 331 24.47 19.95 17.86
N GLY A 332 23.16 19.71 17.69
CA GLY A 332 22.09 20.32 18.48
C GLY A 332 21.67 21.72 18.01
N GLU A 333 22.43 22.38 17.13
CA GLU A 333 22.19 23.77 16.76
C GLU A 333 21.58 23.96 15.37
N LYS A 334 20.89 25.10 15.21
CA LYS A 334 20.58 25.70 13.90
C LYS A 334 21.20 27.09 13.86
N TYR A 335 22.07 27.34 12.88
CA TYR A 335 22.74 28.62 12.73
C TYR A 335 22.96 28.97 11.26
N ILE A 336 23.38 30.21 10.98
CA ILE A 336 23.68 30.66 9.62
C ILE A 336 25.20 30.68 9.44
N PHE A 337 25.69 29.94 8.45
CA PHE A 337 27.08 29.90 8.02
C PHE A 337 27.32 30.90 6.88
N ASN A 338 28.44 31.65 6.96
CA ASN A 338 28.84 32.68 6.01
C ASN A 338 27.73 33.67 5.63
N ASP A 339 26.85 34.02 6.57
CA ASP A 339 25.71 34.94 6.42
C ASP A 339 24.61 34.51 5.43
N HIS A 340 24.69 33.32 4.82
CA HIS A 340 23.74 32.96 3.76
C HIS A 340 23.32 31.48 3.68
N VAL A 341 23.98 30.53 4.36
CA VAL A 341 23.55 29.12 4.38
C VAL A 341 23.03 28.76 5.77
N THR A 342 21.80 28.27 5.87
CA THR A 342 21.28 27.78 7.14
C THR A 342 21.75 26.35 7.39
N CYS A 343 22.51 26.11 8.44
CA CYS A 343 22.99 24.78 8.82
C CYS A 343 22.17 24.23 9.99
N ILE A 344 21.56 23.06 9.80
CA ILE A 344 20.72 22.37 10.78
C ILE A 344 21.43 21.08 11.21
N GLY A 345 21.87 21.03 12.47
CA GLY A 345 22.56 19.91 13.09
C GLY A 345 21.80 19.28 14.26
N TYR A 346 20.47 19.35 14.26
CA TYR A 346 19.64 18.79 15.34
C TYR A 346 19.88 17.29 15.54
N THR A 347 20.07 16.88 16.80
CA THR A 347 20.29 15.47 17.21
C THR A 347 19.02 14.79 17.69
N ASP A 348 17.90 15.51 17.72
CA ASP A 348 16.62 15.12 18.32
C ASP A 348 15.47 15.08 17.29
N LEU A 349 15.75 14.87 16.00
CA LEU A 349 14.74 14.97 14.94
C LEU A 349 13.50 14.08 15.15
N PRO A 350 13.61 12.80 15.59
CA PRO A 350 12.42 12.02 15.96
C PRO A 350 11.62 12.63 17.12
N SER A 351 12.28 13.30 18.06
CA SER A 351 11.64 14.00 19.18
C SER A 351 10.85 15.24 18.75
N ARG A 352 11.22 15.85 17.61
CA ARG A 352 10.49 16.97 17.01
C ARG A 352 9.21 16.56 16.26
N LEU A 353 8.92 15.27 16.21
CA LEU A 353 7.69 14.68 15.69
C LEU A 353 7.14 13.62 16.67
N PRO A 354 6.91 14.00 17.95
CA PRO A 354 6.93 13.08 19.07
C PRO A 354 5.74 12.11 19.09
N THR A 355 4.54 12.54 18.69
CA THR A 355 3.34 11.69 18.66
C THR A 355 3.52 10.48 17.74
N GLN A 356 3.99 10.71 16.51
CA GLN A 356 4.20 9.65 15.52
C GLN A 356 5.39 8.78 15.91
N SER A 357 6.48 9.39 16.42
CA SER A 357 7.64 8.65 16.91
C SER A 357 7.29 7.71 18.05
N SER A 358 6.57 8.20 19.06
CA SER A 358 6.09 7.42 20.19
C SER A 358 5.17 6.29 19.74
N SER A 359 4.28 6.56 18.78
CA SER A 359 3.35 5.54 18.25
C SER A 359 4.09 4.42 17.52
N LEU A 360 5.05 4.73 16.63
CA LEU A 360 5.82 3.70 15.92
C LEU A 360 6.76 2.95 16.87
N PHE A 361 7.46 3.66 17.75
CA PHE A 361 8.33 3.05 18.75
C PHE A 361 7.53 2.10 19.66
N ALA A 362 6.39 2.55 20.19
CA ALA A 362 5.48 1.73 20.98
C ALA A 362 5.00 0.49 20.22
N ASN A 363 4.70 0.61 18.92
CA ASN A 363 4.32 -0.53 18.09
C ASN A 363 5.45 -1.55 17.96
N ASN A 364 6.68 -1.11 17.76
CA ASN A 364 7.84 -1.99 17.69
C ASN A 364 8.06 -2.73 19.03
N VAL A 365 8.12 -1.98 20.14
CA VAL A 365 8.31 -2.52 21.49
C VAL A 365 7.17 -3.44 21.91
N THR A 366 5.92 -3.06 21.65
CA THR A 366 4.74 -3.89 21.99
C THR A 366 4.77 -5.21 21.21
N LYS A 367 5.10 -5.18 19.92
CA LYS A 367 5.21 -6.41 19.12
C LYS A 367 6.35 -7.30 19.61
N PHE A 368 7.48 -6.70 19.98
CA PHE A 368 8.63 -7.43 20.55
C PHE A 368 8.26 -8.08 21.89
N LEU A 369 7.61 -7.33 22.79
CA LEU A 369 7.13 -7.82 24.07
C LEU A 369 6.11 -8.96 23.91
N LEU A 370 5.11 -8.79 23.03
CA LEU A 370 4.09 -9.81 22.78
C LEU A 370 4.62 -11.04 22.03
N ALA A 371 5.82 -10.97 21.44
CA ALA A 371 6.47 -12.12 20.83
C ALA A 371 7.16 -13.03 21.87
N MET A 372 7.36 -12.55 23.10
CA MET A 372 8.01 -13.34 24.16
C MET A 372 7.13 -14.52 24.60
N GLY A 373 5.80 -14.37 24.64
CA GLY A 373 4.91 -15.47 24.99
C GLY A 373 3.44 -15.16 24.86
N THR A 374 2.60 -16.05 25.38
CA THR A 374 1.13 -15.92 25.33
C THR A 374 0.58 -15.29 26.61
N THR A 375 -0.74 -15.06 26.68
CA THR A 375 -1.39 -14.51 27.88
C THR A 375 -1.25 -15.44 29.09
N THR A 376 -1.24 -16.76 28.88
CA THR A 376 -1.10 -17.77 29.95
C THR A 376 0.35 -18.06 30.28
N ASP A 377 1.22 -18.04 29.26
CA ASP A 377 2.61 -18.46 29.34
C ASP A 377 3.51 -17.36 28.77
N PHE A 378 3.68 -16.27 29.52
CA PHE A 378 4.68 -15.25 29.20
C PHE A 378 6.04 -15.69 29.73
N GLY A 379 7.04 -15.76 28.86
CA GLY A 379 8.41 -16.11 29.20
C GLY A 379 9.39 -15.72 28.11
N ILE A 380 10.69 -15.92 28.31
CA ILE A 380 11.71 -15.60 27.30
C ILE A 380 12.24 -16.90 26.70
N ASP A 381 12.14 -17.04 25.38
CA ASP A 381 12.80 -18.11 24.63
C ASP A 381 14.25 -17.71 24.32
N LEU A 382 15.21 -18.32 25.01
CA LEU A 382 16.64 -18.03 24.84
C LEU A 382 17.22 -18.60 23.54
N ASP A 383 16.55 -19.57 22.92
CA ASP A 383 16.95 -20.11 21.63
C ASP A 383 16.49 -19.21 20.47
N ASP A 384 15.56 -18.28 20.75
CA ASP A 384 15.16 -17.29 19.76
C ASP A 384 16.29 -16.29 19.49
N VAL A 385 16.78 -16.31 18.24
CA VAL A 385 17.87 -15.45 17.78
C VAL A 385 17.61 -13.96 18.02
N VAL A 386 16.35 -13.50 17.92
CA VAL A 386 16.00 -12.07 18.10
C VAL A 386 16.13 -11.68 19.57
N PHE A 387 15.63 -12.49 20.49
CA PHE A 387 15.78 -12.24 21.93
C PHE A 387 17.24 -12.36 22.35
N ARG A 388 17.94 -13.42 21.93
CA ARG A 388 19.37 -13.58 22.25
C ARG A 388 20.23 -12.41 21.75
N HIS A 389 19.94 -11.87 20.56
CA HIS A 389 20.73 -10.78 19.99
C HIS A 389 20.46 -9.40 20.60
N SER A 390 19.22 -9.16 21.03
CA SER A 390 18.85 -7.92 21.72
C SER A 390 19.19 -7.95 23.22
N MET A 391 19.40 -9.13 23.81
CA MET A 391 19.68 -9.28 25.25
C MET A 391 21.09 -8.80 25.63
N VAL A 392 21.15 -7.84 26.54
CA VAL A 392 22.39 -7.29 27.11
C VAL A 392 22.75 -8.01 28.40
N THR A 393 21.78 -8.14 29.31
CA THR A 393 21.91 -8.89 30.57
C THR A 393 20.70 -9.79 30.80
N LEU A 394 20.89 -10.88 31.54
CA LEU A 394 19.87 -11.82 31.97
C LEU A 394 19.99 -12.00 33.49
N ASP A 395 19.08 -11.40 34.26
CA ASP A 395 19.13 -11.35 35.73
C ASP A 395 20.50 -10.94 36.29
N GLY A 396 21.17 -10.01 35.59
CA GLY A 396 22.50 -9.50 35.92
C GLY A 396 23.69 -10.27 35.29
N GLU A 397 23.45 -11.44 34.70
CA GLU A 397 24.48 -12.14 33.92
C GLU A 397 24.69 -11.44 32.57
N LEU A 398 25.96 -11.27 32.17
CA LEU A 398 26.30 -10.59 30.92
C LEU A 398 26.04 -11.50 29.72
N MET A 399 25.19 -11.05 28.79
CA MET A 399 24.84 -11.76 27.56
C MET A 399 25.41 -11.08 26.30
N TRP A 400 25.82 -9.81 26.41
CA TRP A 400 26.49 -9.07 25.34
C TRP A 400 28.00 -9.42 25.27
N PRO A 401 28.60 -9.57 24.07
CA PRO A 401 28.01 -9.48 22.74
C PRO A 401 27.26 -10.74 22.29
N PRO A 402 26.33 -10.63 21.34
CA PRO A 402 25.62 -11.78 20.82
C PRO A 402 26.52 -12.68 19.98
N PRO A 403 26.19 -13.97 19.87
CA PRO A 403 26.87 -14.86 18.95
C PRO A 403 26.69 -14.37 17.50
N PRO A 404 27.61 -14.71 16.57
CA PRO A 404 27.44 -14.38 15.16
C PRO A 404 26.12 -14.92 14.61
N LEU A 405 25.44 -14.12 13.77
CA LEU A 405 24.23 -14.58 13.09
C LEU A 405 24.55 -15.79 12.19
N PRO A 406 23.67 -16.80 12.13
CA PRO A 406 23.75 -17.83 11.11
C PRO A 406 23.74 -17.14 9.74
N GLU A 407 24.58 -17.62 8.83
CA GLU A 407 24.70 -17.05 7.48
C GLU A 407 23.32 -17.11 6.81
N GLN A 408 22.63 -15.95 6.75
CA GLN A 408 21.37 -15.87 6.03
C GLN A 408 21.70 -16.27 4.58
N PRO A 409 20.92 -17.16 3.95
CA PRO A 409 21.07 -17.36 2.52
C PRO A 409 20.89 -15.97 1.91
N LYS A 410 21.98 -15.39 1.40
CA LYS A 410 21.90 -14.18 0.58
C LYS A 410 20.76 -14.47 -0.38
N PRO A 411 19.76 -13.58 -0.52
CA PRO A 411 18.84 -13.70 -1.62
C PRO A 411 19.74 -13.79 -2.84
N GLN A 412 19.93 -15.00 -3.37
CA GLN A 412 20.47 -15.13 -4.69
C GLN A 412 19.48 -14.31 -5.48
N PRO A 413 19.91 -13.24 -6.17
CA PRO A 413 19.01 -12.53 -7.04
C PRO A 413 18.38 -13.66 -7.83
N LYS A 414 17.06 -13.88 -7.63
CA LYS A 414 16.32 -14.74 -8.53
C LYS A 414 16.65 -14.06 -9.84
N LYS A 415 17.48 -14.71 -10.65
CA LYS A 415 17.51 -14.46 -12.08
C LYS A 415 16.12 -14.89 -12.54
N VAL A 416 15.11 -14.08 -12.22
CA VAL A 416 14.30 -13.53 -13.29
C VAL A 416 15.38 -13.08 -14.25
N LYS A 417 15.59 -13.86 -15.31
CA LYS A 417 16.13 -13.28 -16.52
C LYS A 417 15.10 -12.21 -16.88
N ALA A 418 15.19 -11.05 -16.23
CA ALA A 418 15.06 -9.83 -16.95
C ALA A 418 16.09 -10.02 -18.05
N VAL A 419 15.59 -10.37 -19.23
CA VAL A 419 16.32 -10.06 -20.43
C VAL A 419 16.39 -8.54 -20.38
N GLU A 420 17.38 -8.00 -19.67
CA GLU A 420 17.95 -6.72 -20.03
C GLU A 420 18.55 -6.97 -21.41
N GLN A 421 17.69 -6.91 -22.43
CA GLN A 421 18.09 -6.21 -23.61
C GLN A 421 18.44 -4.81 -23.09
N GLN A 422 19.73 -4.55 -22.94
CA GLN A 422 20.23 -3.26 -23.39
C GLN A 422 19.74 -3.15 -24.83
N GLU A 423 18.55 -2.59 -25.03
CA GLU A 423 18.25 -1.97 -26.31
C GLU A 423 19.31 -0.87 -26.40
N GLU A 424 20.36 -1.12 -27.18
CA GLU A 424 21.05 -0.03 -27.87
C GLU A 424 19.95 0.92 -28.32
N PRO A 425 20.02 2.23 -28.00
CA PRO A 425 18.92 3.15 -28.25
C PRO A 425 18.45 2.92 -29.67
N ALA A 426 17.26 2.32 -29.79
CA ALA A 426 16.86 1.69 -31.04
C ALA A 426 16.98 2.75 -32.11
N ASP A 427 17.79 2.48 -33.14
CA ASP A 427 18.09 3.42 -34.21
C ASP A 427 16.80 4.20 -34.53
N PRO A 428 16.80 5.54 -34.40
CA PRO A 428 15.60 6.33 -34.62
C PRO A 428 14.88 5.96 -35.93
N PHE A 429 15.63 5.51 -36.94
CA PHE A 429 15.06 4.95 -38.16
C PHE A 429 14.27 3.66 -37.92
N TRP A 430 14.81 2.65 -37.25
CA TRP A 430 14.12 1.37 -37.01
C TRP A 430 12.94 1.51 -36.04
N THR A 431 13.05 2.39 -35.04
CA THR A 431 11.93 2.75 -34.17
C THR A 431 10.80 3.40 -34.97
N GLN A 432 11.14 4.37 -35.82
CA GLN A 432 10.16 5.02 -36.70
C GLN A 432 9.59 4.04 -37.74
N ALA A 433 10.42 3.18 -38.33
CA ALA A 433 10.01 2.18 -39.31
C ALA A 433 9.08 1.14 -38.68
N SER A 434 9.33 0.73 -37.44
CA SER A 434 8.45 -0.15 -36.68
C SER A 434 7.09 0.51 -36.40
N ASN A 435 7.08 1.78 -35.96
CA ASN A 435 5.85 2.54 -35.76
C ASN A 435 5.05 2.73 -37.06
N VAL A 436 5.74 3.03 -38.17
CA VAL A 436 5.12 3.15 -39.50
C VAL A 436 4.59 1.80 -39.97
N ALA A 437 5.32 0.70 -39.75
CA ALA A 437 4.88 -0.65 -40.10
C ALA A 437 3.67 -1.08 -39.27
N LEU A 438 3.66 -0.82 -37.96
CA LEU A 438 2.54 -1.08 -37.06
C LEU A 438 1.30 -0.29 -37.49
N THR A 439 1.47 1.00 -37.79
CA THR A 439 0.39 1.88 -38.26
C THR A 439 -0.14 1.41 -39.61
N THR A 440 0.75 1.07 -40.54
CA THR A 440 0.39 0.55 -41.88
C THR A 440 -0.34 -0.78 -41.76
N GLY A 441 0.14 -1.69 -40.89
CA GLY A 441 -0.52 -2.95 -40.59
C GLY A 441 -1.92 -2.74 -40.01
N GLY A 442 -2.08 -1.78 -39.09
CA GLY A 442 -3.38 -1.38 -38.56
C GLY A 442 -4.33 -0.83 -39.64
N LEU A 443 -3.83 0.01 -40.55
CA LEU A 443 -4.60 0.54 -41.69
C LEU A 443 -5.01 -0.56 -42.67
N ILE A 444 -4.11 -1.50 -42.99
CA ILE A 444 -4.40 -2.65 -43.85
C ILE A 444 -5.43 -3.56 -43.18
N ALA A 445 -5.29 -3.85 -41.89
CA ALA A 445 -6.26 -4.64 -41.14
C ALA A 445 -7.64 -3.96 -41.15
N LEU A 446 -7.70 -2.65 -40.93
CA LEU A 446 -8.95 -1.89 -40.99
C LEU A 446 -9.59 -1.93 -42.40
N ALA A 447 -8.78 -1.80 -43.45
CA ALA A 447 -9.26 -1.94 -44.82
C ALA A 447 -9.78 -3.36 -45.10
N GLY A 448 -9.10 -4.40 -44.61
CA GLY A 448 -9.54 -5.80 -44.73
C GLY A 448 -10.86 -6.07 -44.00
N VAL A 449 -11.04 -5.49 -42.80
CA VAL A 449 -12.33 -5.51 -42.09
C VAL A 449 -13.40 -4.80 -42.92
N GLY A 450 -13.10 -3.64 -43.51
CA GLY A 450 -14.02 -2.91 -44.37
C GLY A 450 -14.51 -3.67 -45.61
N VAL A 451 -13.66 -4.51 -46.20
CA VAL A 451 -14.04 -5.38 -47.33
C VAL A 451 -14.88 -6.58 -46.88
N SER A 452 -14.65 -7.08 -45.66
CA SER A 452 -15.25 -8.32 -45.17
C SER A 452 -16.56 -8.13 -44.39
N VAL A 453 -16.84 -6.90 -43.95
CA VAL A 453 -17.97 -6.58 -43.08
C VAL A 453 -19.11 -5.91 -43.88
N PRO A 454 -20.36 -6.44 -43.85
CA PRO A 454 -21.53 -5.82 -44.46
C PRO A 454 -21.80 -4.42 -43.92
N ALA A 455 -22.30 -3.53 -44.77
CA ALA A 455 -22.62 -2.14 -44.43
C ALA A 455 -23.53 -2.00 -43.20
N SER A 456 -24.46 -2.95 -42.98
CA SER A 456 -25.36 -2.98 -41.83
C SER A 456 -24.66 -3.19 -40.48
N TRP A 457 -23.40 -3.64 -40.49
CA TRP A 457 -22.63 -3.95 -39.28
C TRP A 457 -21.57 -2.88 -38.95
N VAL A 458 -21.31 -1.96 -39.88
CA VAL A 458 -20.34 -0.85 -39.71
C VAL A 458 -20.68 -0.02 -38.47
N GLY A 459 -21.96 0.27 -38.22
CA GLY A 459 -22.39 1.01 -37.03
C GLY A 459 -21.99 0.33 -35.71
N ASN A 460 -22.10 -1.00 -35.62
CA ASN A 460 -21.68 -1.76 -34.44
C ASN A 460 -20.15 -1.70 -34.25
N MET A 461 -19.39 -1.72 -35.35
CA MET A 461 -17.93 -1.57 -35.30
C MET A 461 -17.50 -0.18 -34.85
N THR A 462 -18.16 0.88 -35.33
CA THR A 462 -17.89 2.24 -34.85
C THR A 462 -18.14 2.37 -33.36
N VAL A 463 -19.28 1.87 -32.86
CA VAL A 463 -19.60 1.89 -31.42
C VAL A 463 -18.58 1.09 -30.63
N PHE A 464 -18.20 -0.11 -31.10
CA PHE A 464 -17.17 -0.94 -30.47
C PHE A 464 -15.83 -0.19 -30.37
N SER A 465 -15.31 0.35 -31.48
CA SER A 465 -14.04 1.08 -31.50
C SER A 465 -14.02 2.34 -30.63
N LEU A 466 -15.11 3.13 -30.61
CA LEU A 466 -15.18 4.30 -29.73
C LEU A 466 -15.30 3.87 -28.26
N SER A 467 -16.05 2.80 -27.97
CA SER A 467 -16.20 2.29 -26.61
C SER A 467 -14.88 1.74 -26.04
N THR A 468 -14.01 1.14 -26.86
CA THR A 468 -12.69 0.69 -26.40
C THR A 468 -11.75 1.86 -26.11
N LEU A 469 -11.79 2.93 -26.90
CA LEU A 469 -11.03 4.16 -26.61
C LEU A 469 -11.51 4.85 -25.33
N VAL A 470 -12.82 4.95 -25.13
CA VAL A 470 -13.40 5.49 -23.90
C VAL A 470 -13.03 4.61 -22.70
N GLY A 471 -13.17 3.28 -22.84
CA GLY A 471 -12.78 2.32 -21.81
C GLY A 471 -11.31 2.43 -21.42
N TYR A 472 -10.42 2.55 -22.41
CA TYR A 472 -8.98 2.74 -22.19
C TYR A 472 -8.70 3.98 -21.33
N GLN A 473 -9.27 5.14 -21.69
CA GLN A 473 -9.04 6.37 -20.94
C GLN A 473 -9.64 6.34 -19.53
N VAL A 474 -10.84 5.78 -19.40
CA VAL A 474 -11.55 5.73 -18.12
C VAL A 474 -10.86 4.78 -17.14
N VAL A 475 -10.31 3.66 -17.61
CA VAL A 475 -9.52 2.73 -16.76
C VAL A 475 -8.19 3.35 -16.35
N LEU A 476 -7.48 4.05 -17.24
CA LEU A 476 -6.23 4.73 -16.90
C LEU A 476 -6.39 5.82 -15.82
N ALA A 477 -7.59 6.40 -15.72
CA ALA A 477 -7.89 7.42 -14.72
C ALA A 477 -8.21 6.84 -13.32
N VAL A 478 -8.30 5.52 -13.16
CA VAL A 478 -8.63 4.88 -11.88
C VAL A 478 -7.47 4.99 -10.90
N SER A 479 -7.77 5.31 -9.64
CA SER A 479 -6.74 5.38 -8.59
C SER A 479 -6.13 3.99 -8.33
N PRO A 480 -4.79 3.86 -8.17
CA PRO A 480 -4.15 2.56 -7.94
C PRO A 480 -4.71 1.77 -6.75
N ALA A 481 -5.13 2.46 -5.68
CA ALA A 481 -5.74 1.83 -4.50
C ALA A 481 -7.11 1.18 -4.79
N LEU A 482 -7.75 1.54 -5.91
CA LEU A 482 -9.07 1.08 -6.32
C LEU A 482 -9.03 0.02 -7.43
N HIS A 483 -7.86 -0.52 -7.79
CA HIS A 483 -7.75 -1.58 -8.80
C HIS A 483 -8.52 -2.85 -8.44
N THR A 484 -8.55 -3.25 -7.17
CA THR A 484 -9.32 -4.42 -6.73
C THR A 484 -10.83 -4.18 -6.81
N PRO A 485 -11.38 -3.05 -6.29
CA PRO A 485 -12.74 -2.64 -6.58
C PRO A 485 -13.06 -2.50 -8.08
N LEU A 486 -12.11 -2.04 -8.90
CA LEU A 486 -12.27 -1.94 -10.34
C LEU A 486 -12.52 -3.32 -10.97
N MET A 487 -11.71 -4.33 -10.61
CA MET A 487 -11.93 -5.71 -11.08
C MET A 487 -13.30 -6.24 -10.65
N SER A 488 -13.75 -5.90 -9.44
CA SER A 488 -15.07 -6.30 -8.96
C SER A 488 -16.21 -5.61 -9.73
N VAL A 489 -16.12 -4.31 -9.98
CA VAL A 489 -17.18 -3.54 -10.67
C VAL A 489 -17.25 -3.89 -12.15
N THR A 490 -16.12 -4.09 -12.83
CA THR A 490 -16.10 -4.54 -14.23
C THR A 490 -16.69 -5.94 -14.36
N ASN A 491 -16.41 -6.80 -13.38
CA ASN A 491 -17.04 -8.11 -13.31
C ASN A 491 -18.56 -8.01 -13.05
N ALA A 492 -19.03 -7.11 -12.18
CA ALA A 492 -20.46 -6.90 -11.99
C ALA A 492 -21.16 -6.41 -13.27
N ILE A 493 -20.52 -5.48 -13.99
CA ILE A 493 -21.01 -4.91 -15.26
C ILE A 493 -21.03 -5.97 -16.38
N SER A 494 -20.06 -6.89 -16.43
CA SER A 494 -20.03 -7.96 -17.45
C SER A 494 -21.23 -8.92 -17.35
N GLY A 495 -21.95 -8.89 -16.22
CA GLY A 495 -23.28 -9.46 -16.08
C GLY A 495 -24.31 -8.93 -17.09
N SER A 496 -23.98 -7.90 -17.88
CA SER A 496 -24.77 -7.44 -19.04
C SER A 496 -25.07 -8.54 -20.06
N VAL A 497 -24.36 -9.68 -20.02
CA VAL A 497 -24.71 -10.92 -20.76
C VAL A 497 -26.18 -11.35 -20.53
N ILE A 498 -26.79 -10.93 -19.42
CA ILE A 498 -28.23 -11.09 -19.15
C ILE A 498 -29.11 -10.61 -20.31
N VAL A 499 -28.72 -9.54 -21.02
CA VAL A 499 -29.47 -8.99 -22.15
C VAL A 499 -29.57 -10.01 -23.29
N GLY A 500 -28.47 -10.72 -23.60
CA GLY A 500 -28.45 -11.77 -24.61
C GLY A 500 -29.33 -12.96 -24.20
N GLY A 501 -29.29 -13.35 -22.93
CA GLY A 501 -30.17 -14.39 -22.39
C GLY A 501 -31.64 -14.02 -22.50
N LEU A 502 -32.02 -12.82 -22.07
CA LEU A 502 -33.40 -12.34 -22.10
C LEU A 502 -34.01 -12.38 -23.51
N LEU A 503 -33.26 -11.96 -24.53
CA LEU A 503 -33.73 -11.93 -25.93
C LEU A 503 -34.02 -13.32 -26.51
N LEU A 504 -33.50 -14.40 -25.90
CA LEU A 504 -33.67 -15.78 -26.34
C LEU A 504 -34.67 -16.58 -25.49
N THR A 505 -35.30 -15.95 -24.49
CA THR A 505 -36.33 -16.59 -23.65
C THR A 505 -37.67 -16.74 -24.37
N GLY A 506 -38.50 -17.68 -23.91
CA GLY A 506 -39.84 -17.95 -24.46
C GLY A 506 -40.38 -19.31 -24.01
N GLY A 507 -41.57 -19.68 -24.50
CA GLY A 507 -42.20 -20.97 -24.22
C GLY A 507 -43.28 -20.95 -23.11
N GLY A 508 -43.59 -19.78 -22.54
CA GLY A 508 -44.51 -19.66 -21.40
C GLY A 508 -43.75 -19.74 -20.07
N ILE A 509 -44.35 -20.37 -19.05
CA ILE A 509 -43.72 -20.53 -17.72
C ILE A 509 -42.56 -21.53 -17.73
N TYR A 510 -42.62 -22.53 -18.62
CA TYR A 510 -41.56 -23.51 -18.84
C TYR A 510 -40.98 -23.34 -20.24
N PRO A 511 -39.64 -23.33 -20.40
CA PRO A 511 -39.04 -23.28 -21.72
C PRO A 511 -39.36 -24.54 -22.54
N THR A 512 -39.68 -24.35 -23.81
CA THR A 512 -40.13 -25.43 -24.72
C THR A 512 -39.04 -25.91 -25.67
N LYS A 513 -38.04 -25.07 -25.95
CA LYS A 513 -36.91 -25.35 -26.85
C LYS A 513 -35.60 -25.44 -26.07
N PRO A 514 -34.63 -26.25 -26.51
CA PRO A 514 -33.30 -26.30 -25.90
C PRO A 514 -32.62 -24.92 -25.80
N SER A 515 -32.76 -24.07 -26.82
CA SER A 515 -32.24 -22.69 -26.79
C SER A 515 -32.84 -21.85 -25.67
N GLN A 516 -34.12 -22.04 -25.34
CA GLN A 516 -34.80 -21.31 -24.26
C GLN A 516 -34.37 -21.79 -22.87
N ILE A 517 -34.05 -23.08 -22.72
CA ILE A 517 -33.50 -23.65 -21.47
C ILE A 517 -32.12 -23.04 -21.20
N LEU A 518 -31.27 -22.97 -22.23
CA LEU A 518 -29.95 -22.36 -22.14
C LEU A 518 -30.07 -20.85 -21.85
N ALA A 519 -30.96 -20.16 -22.55
CA ALA A 519 -31.22 -18.74 -22.35
C ALA A 519 -31.60 -18.41 -20.90
N ILE A 520 -32.53 -19.16 -20.30
CA ILE A 520 -32.93 -18.92 -18.90
C ILE A 520 -31.81 -19.28 -17.92
N GLY A 521 -31.01 -20.31 -18.21
CA GLY A 521 -29.81 -20.64 -17.44
C GLY A 521 -28.80 -19.50 -17.44
N SER A 522 -28.59 -18.85 -18.58
CA SER A 522 -27.74 -17.66 -18.67
C SER A 522 -28.30 -16.47 -17.91
N VAL A 523 -29.62 -16.21 -17.98
CA VAL A 523 -30.25 -15.14 -17.18
C VAL A 523 -30.02 -15.37 -15.68
N LEU A 524 -30.14 -16.61 -15.21
CA LEU A 524 -29.87 -16.97 -13.81
C LEU A 524 -28.40 -16.71 -13.43
N MET A 525 -27.45 -17.21 -14.23
CA MET A 525 -26.01 -17.04 -13.97
C MET A 525 -25.58 -15.56 -14.02
N ALA A 526 -26.07 -14.81 -14.99
CA ALA A 526 -25.83 -13.38 -15.10
C ALA A 526 -26.38 -12.62 -13.88
N SER A 527 -27.55 -13.02 -13.37
CA SER A 527 -28.17 -12.41 -12.18
C SER A 527 -27.39 -12.69 -10.90
N ILE A 528 -26.80 -13.89 -10.75
CA ILE A 528 -25.84 -14.21 -9.67
C ILE A 528 -24.68 -13.21 -9.69
N ASN A 529 -24.09 -13.02 -10.87
CA ASN A 529 -22.94 -12.16 -11.04
C ASN A 529 -23.27 -10.66 -10.81
N ILE A 530 -24.39 -10.17 -11.35
CA ILE A 530 -24.81 -8.76 -11.15
C ILE A 530 -25.00 -8.48 -9.66
N ALA A 531 -25.81 -9.29 -8.97
CA ALA A 531 -26.17 -9.02 -7.59
C ALA A 531 -24.97 -9.23 -6.65
N GLY A 532 -24.23 -10.33 -6.81
CA GLY A 532 -23.04 -10.62 -6.03
C GLY A 532 -21.90 -9.63 -6.29
N GLY A 533 -21.61 -9.32 -7.56
CA GLY A 533 -20.52 -8.44 -7.96
C GLY A 533 -20.68 -7.01 -7.45
N PHE A 534 -21.86 -6.39 -7.62
CA PHE A 534 -22.10 -5.04 -7.11
C PHE A 534 -22.16 -4.97 -5.57
N HIS A 535 -22.56 -6.06 -4.91
CA HIS A 535 -22.55 -6.16 -3.46
C HIS A 535 -21.12 -6.27 -2.93
N VAL A 536 -20.31 -7.17 -3.50
CA VAL A 536 -18.87 -7.30 -3.18
C VAL A 536 -18.13 -6.00 -3.43
N THR A 537 -18.37 -5.34 -4.57
CA THR A 537 -17.79 -4.02 -4.87
C THR A 537 -18.15 -3.03 -3.76
N GLY A 538 -19.41 -3.00 -3.33
CA GLY A 538 -19.84 -2.13 -2.22
C GLY A 538 -19.09 -2.43 -0.91
N ARG A 539 -18.95 -3.71 -0.55
CA ARG A 539 -18.20 -4.13 0.65
C ARG A 539 -16.74 -3.72 0.59
N MET A 540 -16.08 -3.91 -0.56
CA MET A 540 -14.69 -3.48 -0.76
C MET A 540 -14.54 -1.95 -0.62
N LEU A 541 -15.47 -1.18 -1.20
CA LEU A 541 -15.43 0.28 -1.14
C LEU A 541 -15.74 0.84 0.26
N ASP A 542 -16.52 0.11 1.05
CA ASP A 542 -16.86 0.47 2.43
C ASP A 542 -15.68 0.28 3.39
N MET A 543 -14.68 -0.53 3.05
CA MET A 543 -13.43 -0.66 3.84
C MET A 543 -12.62 0.64 3.87
N PHE A 544 -12.83 1.52 2.90
CA PHE A 544 -12.16 2.82 2.83
C PHE A 544 -12.93 3.93 3.56
N LYS A 545 -14.03 3.61 4.25
CA LYS A 545 -14.73 4.56 5.13
C LYS A 545 -13.82 4.97 6.29
N LYS A 546 -13.80 6.26 6.62
CA LYS A 546 -13.08 6.75 7.80
C LYS A 546 -13.93 6.43 9.03
N GLY A 547 -13.40 5.61 9.94
CA GLY A 547 -14.10 5.14 11.15
C GLY A 547 -14.24 6.19 12.27
N ASP A 548 -13.85 7.44 12.02
CA ASP A 548 -13.84 8.54 12.98
C ASP A 548 -15.14 9.38 12.99
N GLY A 549 -16.11 9.03 12.14
CA GLY A 549 -17.40 9.73 12.04
C GLY A 549 -17.32 11.12 11.39
N THR A 550 -16.18 11.51 10.81
CA THR A 550 -15.99 12.79 10.12
C THR A 550 -16.49 12.80 8.68
N GLU A 551 -16.84 11.63 8.14
CA GLU A 551 -17.27 11.45 6.75
C GLU A 551 -18.73 11.91 6.55
N VAL A 552 -18.96 12.79 5.57
CA VAL A 552 -20.30 13.31 5.25
C VAL A 552 -21.22 12.14 4.86
N PRO A 553 -22.43 12.03 5.44
CA PRO A 553 -23.39 10.98 5.07
C PRO A 553 -23.69 11.00 3.57
N GLN A 554 -23.50 9.84 2.91
CA GLN A 554 -23.80 9.68 1.49
C GLN A 554 -25.16 8.99 1.31
N TYR A 555 -26.08 9.64 0.59
CA TYR A 555 -27.44 9.14 0.34
C TYR A 555 -27.55 8.45 -1.03
N ASN A 556 -26.71 7.45 -1.28
CA ASN A 556 -26.56 6.84 -2.61
C ASN A 556 -27.83 6.12 -3.13
N TYR A 557 -28.79 5.78 -2.26
CA TYR A 557 -30.08 5.22 -2.67
C TYR A 557 -30.91 6.19 -3.53
N LEU A 558 -30.66 7.51 -3.46
CA LEU A 558 -31.37 8.51 -4.25
C LEU A 558 -31.12 8.36 -5.76
N TRP A 559 -30.04 7.69 -6.17
CA TRP A 559 -29.78 7.36 -7.58
C TRP A 559 -30.79 6.40 -8.21
N ALA A 560 -31.65 5.75 -7.39
CA ALA A 560 -32.80 5.03 -7.91
C ALA A 560 -33.84 5.95 -8.59
N VAL A 561 -33.94 7.23 -8.17
CA VAL A 561 -34.91 8.19 -8.72
C VAL A 561 -34.68 8.42 -10.22
N PRO A 562 -33.51 8.88 -10.70
CA PRO A 562 -33.29 9.08 -12.14
C PRO A 562 -33.44 7.78 -12.94
N ALA A 563 -33.04 6.63 -12.36
CA ALA A 563 -33.22 5.33 -13.01
C ALA A 563 -34.70 4.99 -13.25
N LEU A 564 -35.54 5.12 -12.22
CA LEU A 564 -36.97 4.85 -12.29
C LEU A 564 -37.71 5.84 -13.20
N VAL A 565 -37.34 7.12 -13.15
CA VAL A 565 -37.92 8.16 -14.03
C VAL A 565 -37.60 7.87 -15.49
N TRP A 566 -36.32 7.63 -15.82
CA TRP A 566 -35.91 7.32 -17.20
C TRP A 566 -36.59 6.04 -17.71
N SER A 567 -36.53 4.95 -16.93
CA SER A 567 -37.16 3.68 -17.29
C SER A 567 -38.67 3.80 -17.44
N GLY A 568 -39.35 4.55 -16.56
CA GLY A 568 -40.80 4.79 -16.66
C GLY A 568 -41.17 5.58 -17.91
N LEU A 569 -40.41 6.63 -18.23
CA LEU A 569 -40.59 7.40 -19.47
C LEU A 569 -40.37 6.53 -20.72
N TYR A 570 -39.31 5.73 -20.73
CA TYR A 570 -39.00 4.81 -21.83
C TYR A 570 -40.12 3.77 -22.02
N VAL A 571 -40.55 3.09 -20.95
CA VAL A 571 -41.62 2.09 -21.01
C VAL A 571 -42.90 2.74 -21.53
N THR A 572 -43.28 3.89 -20.97
CA THR A 572 -44.48 4.62 -21.38
C THR A 572 -44.42 5.03 -22.85
N ALA A 573 -43.30 5.60 -23.31
CA ALA A 573 -43.10 5.98 -24.70
C ALA A 573 -43.17 4.76 -25.64
N ARG A 574 -42.60 3.63 -25.22
CA ARG A 574 -42.57 2.40 -26.02
C ARG A 574 -43.94 1.74 -26.14
N LEU A 575 -44.75 1.81 -25.08
CA LEU A 575 -46.12 1.29 -25.04
C LEU A 575 -47.13 2.20 -25.76
N LEU A 576 -46.97 3.52 -25.67
CA LEU A 576 -47.94 4.48 -26.23
C LEU A 576 -47.72 4.82 -27.72
N GLY A 577 -46.48 4.76 -28.24
CA GLY A 577 -46.19 5.33 -29.57
C GLY A 577 -45.24 4.53 -30.47
N GLY A 578 -44.77 3.36 -30.03
CA GLY A 578 -43.95 2.48 -30.89
C GLY A 578 -42.63 3.09 -31.36
N TYR A 579 -42.09 4.10 -30.66
CA TYR A 579 -40.86 4.80 -31.00
C TYR A 579 -39.64 3.88 -30.88
N LYS A 580 -39.37 3.05 -31.90
CA LYS A 580 -38.27 2.06 -31.91
C LYS A 580 -36.88 2.66 -31.70
N GLY A 581 -36.68 3.94 -32.04
CA GLY A 581 -35.41 4.66 -31.78
C GLY A 581 -35.10 4.82 -30.28
N MET A 582 -36.11 4.73 -29.41
CA MET A 582 -35.92 4.79 -27.96
C MET A 582 -35.16 3.59 -27.40
N ASP A 583 -35.21 2.43 -28.06
CA ASP A 583 -34.51 1.22 -27.62
C ASP A 583 -32.98 1.47 -27.63
N SER A 584 -32.47 2.06 -28.72
CA SER A 584 -31.05 2.41 -28.85
C SER A 584 -30.62 3.51 -27.88
N LEU A 585 -31.46 4.53 -27.67
CA LEU A 585 -31.17 5.61 -26.71
C LEU A 585 -31.16 5.11 -25.26
N SER A 586 -32.05 4.18 -24.92
CA SER A 586 -32.09 3.59 -23.59
C SER A 586 -30.86 2.71 -23.32
N TYR A 587 -30.44 1.89 -24.29
CA TYR A 587 -29.17 1.16 -24.17
C TYR A 587 -27.96 2.09 -24.08
N LEU A 588 -27.90 3.16 -24.89
CA LEU A 588 -26.84 4.16 -24.79
C LEU A 588 -26.79 4.79 -23.39
N THR A 589 -27.95 5.13 -22.83
CA THR A 589 -28.06 5.68 -21.48
C THR A 589 -27.52 4.69 -20.45
N GLY A 590 -27.94 3.42 -20.51
CA GLY A 590 -27.41 2.36 -19.65
C GLY A 590 -25.89 2.21 -19.75
N SER A 591 -25.35 2.19 -20.97
CA SER A 591 -23.91 2.12 -21.23
C SER A 591 -23.15 3.33 -20.68
N MET A 592 -23.70 4.55 -20.81
CA MET A 592 -23.09 5.76 -20.22
C MET A 592 -22.98 5.65 -18.71
N PHE A 593 -24.01 5.17 -18.02
CA PHE A 593 -23.97 4.94 -16.57
C PHE A 593 -22.94 3.86 -16.17
N CYS A 594 -22.78 2.80 -16.99
CA CYS A 594 -21.70 1.83 -16.78
C CYS A 594 -20.30 2.44 -16.98
N ILE A 595 -20.13 3.33 -17.96
CA ILE A 595 -18.87 4.06 -18.16
C ILE A 595 -18.60 4.99 -16.97
N PHE A 596 -19.61 5.74 -16.52
CA PHE A 596 -19.49 6.59 -15.34
C PHE A 596 -19.27 5.80 -14.04
N SER A 597 -19.73 4.55 -13.99
CA SER A 597 -19.42 3.64 -12.90
C SER A 597 -17.92 3.47 -12.74
N ILE A 598 -17.20 3.21 -13.84
CA ILE A 598 -15.75 3.03 -13.84
C ILE A 598 -15.05 4.36 -13.61
N ALA A 599 -15.50 5.44 -14.27
CA ALA A 599 -14.94 6.78 -14.08
C ALA A 599 -15.07 7.27 -12.62
N GLY A 600 -16.12 6.86 -11.92
CA GLY A 600 -16.31 7.12 -10.51
C GLY A 600 -15.22 6.52 -9.61
N LEU A 601 -14.47 5.52 -10.06
CA LEU A 601 -13.32 4.95 -9.31
C LEU A 601 -12.02 5.76 -9.50
N SER A 602 -12.06 6.92 -10.16
CA SER A 602 -10.90 7.82 -10.28
C SER A 602 -10.44 8.40 -8.94
N THR A 603 -11.36 8.55 -7.98
CA THR A 603 -11.04 8.99 -6.62
C THR A 603 -11.76 8.15 -5.58
N GLN A 604 -11.23 8.13 -4.36
CA GLN A 604 -11.84 7.42 -3.25
C GLN A 604 -13.22 7.97 -2.90
N GLU A 605 -13.41 9.28 -2.98
CA GLU A 605 -14.65 9.98 -2.63
C GLU A 605 -15.79 9.64 -3.61
N SER A 606 -15.49 9.59 -4.91
CA SER A 606 -16.47 9.29 -5.96
C SER A 606 -16.71 7.79 -6.17
N SER A 607 -15.89 6.91 -5.57
CA SER A 607 -15.92 5.46 -5.85
C SER A 607 -17.27 4.80 -5.54
N ARG A 608 -17.92 5.18 -4.43
CA ARG A 608 -19.23 4.65 -4.03
C ARG A 608 -20.37 5.15 -4.90
N LEU A 609 -20.26 6.40 -5.37
CA LEU A 609 -21.12 6.92 -6.41
C LEU A 609 -20.95 6.09 -7.68
N GLY A 610 -19.71 5.80 -8.10
CA GLY A 610 -19.40 4.92 -9.23
C GLY A 610 -20.15 3.59 -9.15
N ASN A 611 -20.03 2.86 -8.03
CA ASN A 611 -20.75 1.60 -7.83
C ASN A 611 -22.29 1.73 -7.96
N SER A 612 -22.84 2.87 -7.54
CA SER A 612 -24.28 3.14 -7.65
C SER A 612 -24.71 3.43 -9.09
N LEU A 613 -23.90 4.18 -9.84
CA LEU A 613 -24.12 4.44 -11.27
C LEU A 613 -24.06 3.14 -12.09
N GLY A 614 -23.17 2.21 -11.76
CA GLY A 614 -23.13 0.89 -12.41
C GLY A 614 -24.43 0.10 -12.25
N LYS A 615 -25.01 0.10 -11.05
CA LYS A 615 -26.33 -0.53 -10.79
C LYS A 615 -27.42 0.11 -11.64
N VAL A 616 -27.43 1.44 -11.73
CA VAL A 616 -28.38 2.18 -12.59
C VAL A 616 -28.23 1.78 -14.06
N GLY A 617 -26.99 1.70 -14.56
CA GLY A 617 -26.72 1.33 -15.95
C GLY A 617 -27.25 -0.06 -16.32
N ILE A 618 -26.96 -1.07 -15.48
CA ILE A 618 -27.45 -2.44 -15.68
C ILE A 618 -28.97 -2.51 -15.54
N PHE A 619 -29.56 -1.81 -14.57
CA PHE A 619 -31.02 -1.76 -14.40
C PHE A 619 -31.71 -1.21 -15.66
N ILE A 620 -31.23 -0.09 -16.19
CA ILE A 620 -31.77 0.50 -17.43
C ILE A 620 -31.65 -0.50 -18.58
N GLY A 621 -30.50 -1.17 -18.73
CA GLY A 621 -30.29 -2.20 -19.75
C GLY A 621 -31.31 -3.35 -19.65
N VAL A 622 -31.50 -3.90 -18.46
CA VAL A 622 -32.45 -5.01 -18.21
C VAL A 622 -33.89 -4.57 -18.50
N VAL A 623 -34.32 -3.41 -18.00
CA VAL A 623 -35.68 -2.89 -18.27
C VAL A 623 -35.88 -2.63 -19.76
N THR A 624 -34.85 -2.12 -20.44
CA THR A 624 -34.87 -1.89 -21.89
C THR A 624 -35.18 -3.19 -22.63
N THR A 625 -34.44 -4.25 -22.31
CA THR A 625 -34.63 -5.57 -22.93
C THR A 625 -35.97 -6.21 -22.59
N LEU A 626 -36.39 -6.15 -21.32
CA LEU A 626 -37.70 -6.69 -20.89
C LEU A 626 -38.84 -6.01 -21.65
N THR A 627 -38.77 -4.70 -21.83
CA THR A 627 -39.79 -3.94 -22.58
C THR A 627 -39.78 -4.32 -24.06
N GLN A 628 -38.63 -4.66 -24.65
CA GLN A 628 -38.55 -5.13 -26.03
C GLN A 628 -39.19 -6.50 -26.27
N LEU A 629 -39.36 -7.30 -25.21
CA LEU A 629 -40.10 -8.57 -25.27
C LEU A 629 -41.61 -8.35 -25.22
N TYR A 630 -42.09 -7.13 -24.92
CA TYR A 630 -43.51 -6.83 -24.84
C TYR A 630 -44.21 -7.12 -26.17
N GLY A 631 -45.24 -7.96 -26.12
CA GLY A 631 -45.99 -8.43 -27.30
C GLY A 631 -45.24 -9.44 -28.18
N LYS A 632 -44.01 -9.87 -27.83
CA LYS A 632 -43.24 -10.88 -28.57
C LYS A 632 -43.17 -12.25 -27.88
N VAL A 633 -43.37 -12.28 -26.56
CA VAL A 633 -43.34 -13.51 -25.76
C VAL A 633 -44.65 -13.69 -25.00
N ASP A 634 -44.92 -14.92 -24.60
CA ASP A 634 -46.07 -15.26 -23.76
C ASP A 634 -45.97 -14.53 -22.40
N PRO A 635 -47.09 -14.02 -21.83
CA PRO A 635 -47.06 -13.34 -20.53
C PRO A 635 -46.43 -14.17 -19.40
N TRP A 636 -46.57 -15.49 -19.42
CA TRP A 636 -45.96 -16.37 -18.42
C TRP A 636 -44.44 -16.46 -18.53
N THR A 637 -43.85 -16.11 -19.67
CA THR A 637 -42.39 -16.00 -19.81
C THR A 637 -41.82 -14.90 -18.92
N TYR A 638 -42.58 -13.83 -18.61
CA TYR A 638 -42.13 -12.84 -17.62
C TYR A 638 -42.02 -13.42 -16.21
N ALA A 639 -42.91 -14.35 -15.83
CA ALA A 639 -42.82 -15.05 -14.56
C ALA A 639 -41.57 -15.96 -14.52
N GLN A 640 -41.30 -16.67 -15.61
CA GLN A 640 -40.08 -17.47 -15.78
C GLN A 640 -38.82 -16.62 -15.62
N ILE A 641 -38.74 -15.47 -16.31
CA ILE A 641 -37.62 -14.53 -16.22
C ILE A 641 -37.47 -13.99 -14.80
N ALA A 642 -38.56 -13.58 -14.16
CA ALA A 642 -38.54 -13.06 -12.80
C ALA A 642 -37.99 -14.09 -11.82
N ILE A 643 -38.41 -15.36 -11.92
CA ILE A 643 -37.88 -16.45 -11.09
C ILE A 643 -36.36 -16.59 -11.28
N ALA A 644 -35.86 -16.56 -12.52
CA ALA A 644 -34.42 -16.66 -12.79
C ALA A 644 -33.64 -15.46 -12.25
N ILE A 645 -34.15 -14.22 -12.43
CA ILE A 645 -33.50 -13.00 -11.96
C ILE A 645 -33.46 -12.95 -10.43
N PHE A 646 -34.60 -13.14 -9.77
CA PHE A 646 -34.67 -13.08 -8.31
C PHE A 646 -33.98 -14.27 -7.66
N GLY A 647 -34.11 -15.47 -8.22
CA GLY A 647 -33.41 -16.67 -7.75
C GLY A 647 -31.89 -16.53 -7.87
N GLY A 648 -31.40 -16.14 -9.04
CA GLY A 648 -29.97 -15.90 -9.26
C GLY A 648 -29.45 -14.75 -8.38
N GLY A 649 -30.19 -13.64 -8.30
CA GLY A 649 -29.84 -12.50 -7.46
C GLY A 649 -29.74 -12.86 -5.97
N ALA A 650 -30.70 -13.64 -5.45
CA ALA A 650 -30.68 -14.10 -4.06
C ALA A 650 -29.47 -15.00 -3.77
N VAL A 651 -29.13 -15.91 -4.68
CA VAL A 651 -27.91 -16.74 -4.58
C VAL A 651 -26.66 -15.87 -4.58
N GLY A 652 -26.54 -14.94 -5.53
CA GLY A 652 -25.41 -14.01 -5.63
C GLY A 652 -25.20 -13.18 -4.37
N LEU A 653 -26.29 -12.61 -3.83
CA LEU A 653 -26.24 -11.84 -2.56
C LEU A 653 -25.85 -12.72 -1.38
N THR A 654 -26.45 -13.91 -1.25
CA THR A 654 -26.16 -14.81 -0.14
C THR A 654 -24.69 -15.24 -0.11
N ILE A 655 -24.11 -15.54 -1.29
CA ILE A 655 -22.69 -15.86 -1.42
C ILE A 655 -21.84 -14.62 -1.06
N ALA A 656 -22.21 -13.46 -1.60
CA ALA A 656 -21.49 -12.21 -1.39
C ALA A 656 -21.51 -11.73 0.06
N GLU A 657 -22.54 -12.02 0.85
CA GLU A 657 -22.63 -11.65 2.27
C GLU A 657 -21.80 -12.58 3.18
N ARG A 658 -21.75 -13.88 2.86
CA ARG A 658 -21.11 -14.89 3.72
C ARG A 658 -19.59 -14.95 3.61
N VAL A 659 -19.00 -14.41 2.55
CA VAL A 659 -17.55 -14.45 2.34
C VAL A 659 -16.85 -13.41 3.20
N GLU A 660 -15.74 -13.80 3.83
CA GLU A 660 -14.88 -12.91 4.59
C GLU A 660 -14.18 -11.89 3.70
N VAL A 661 -13.79 -10.75 4.27
CA VAL A 661 -13.16 -9.65 3.54
C VAL A 661 -11.86 -10.08 2.83
N THR A 662 -11.10 -10.99 3.44
CA THR A 662 -9.88 -11.60 2.90
C THR A 662 -10.13 -12.51 1.70
N GLY A 663 -11.35 -13.05 1.55
CA GLY A 663 -11.77 -13.93 0.46
C GLY A 663 -12.47 -13.22 -0.72
N LEU A 664 -12.66 -11.90 -0.64
CA LEU A 664 -13.36 -11.14 -1.67
C LEU A 664 -12.69 -11.20 -3.05
N PRO A 665 -11.34 -11.18 -3.19
CA PRO A 665 -10.70 -11.33 -4.50
C PRO A 665 -10.98 -12.69 -5.16
N GLN A 666 -10.95 -13.78 -4.40
CA GLN A 666 -11.25 -15.13 -4.89
C GLN A 666 -12.72 -15.24 -5.30
N LEU A 667 -13.62 -14.60 -4.55
CA LEU A 667 -15.03 -14.54 -4.91
C LEU A 667 -15.26 -13.77 -6.22
N VAL A 668 -14.54 -12.67 -6.47
CA VAL A 668 -14.60 -11.94 -7.75
C VAL A 668 -14.17 -12.84 -8.90
N ALA A 669 -13.09 -13.61 -8.75
CA ALA A 669 -12.67 -14.59 -9.76
C ALA A 669 -13.73 -15.69 -9.98
N GLY A 670 -14.37 -16.17 -8.90
CA GLY A 670 -15.46 -17.13 -8.99
C GLY A 670 -16.70 -16.59 -9.72
N PHE A 671 -17.03 -15.32 -9.55
CA PHE A 671 -18.11 -14.69 -10.32
C PHE A 671 -17.73 -14.49 -11.80
N HIS A 672 -16.46 -14.28 -12.11
CA HIS A 672 -15.99 -14.15 -13.49
C HIS A 672 -16.20 -15.41 -14.33
N SER A 673 -15.92 -16.58 -13.77
CA SER A 673 -16.17 -17.86 -14.45
C SER A 673 -17.66 -18.14 -14.68
N VAL A 674 -18.53 -17.67 -13.78
CA VAL A 674 -20.00 -17.74 -13.96
C VAL A 674 -20.44 -16.90 -15.17
N VAL A 675 -19.81 -15.75 -15.41
CA VAL A 675 -20.06 -14.93 -16.60
C VAL A 675 -19.53 -15.59 -17.87
N GLY A 676 -18.33 -16.17 -17.83
CA GLY A 676 -17.77 -16.96 -18.93
C GLY A 676 -18.73 -18.07 -19.37
N LEU A 677 -19.20 -18.86 -18.40
CA LEU A 677 -20.20 -19.91 -18.63
C LEU A 677 -21.52 -19.35 -19.19
N ALA A 678 -22.01 -18.22 -18.66
CA ALA A 678 -23.22 -17.57 -19.17
C ALA A 678 -23.08 -17.12 -20.64
N ALA A 679 -21.90 -16.66 -21.04
CA ALA A 679 -21.58 -16.27 -22.42
C ALA A 679 -21.51 -17.47 -23.36
N VAL A 680 -20.91 -18.59 -22.93
CA VAL A 680 -20.92 -19.86 -23.68
C VAL A 680 -22.35 -20.34 -23.91
N VAL A 681 -23.14 -20.36 -22.84
CA VAL A 681 -24.53 -20.84 -22.88
C VAL A 681 -25.39 -19.98 -23.79
N VAL A 682 -25.25 -18.64 -23.78
CA VAL A 682 -25.97 -17.75 -24.70
C VAL A 682 -25.51 -17.91 -26.14
N SER A 683 -24.20 -18.05 -26.37
CA SER A 683 -23.66 -18.24 -27.71
C SER A 683 -24.18 -19.53 -28.33
N PHE A 684 -24.23 -20.62 -27.55
CA PHE A 684 -24.78 -21.89 -27.98
C PHE A 684 -26.31 -21.84 -28.17
N ALA A 685 -27.03 -21.15 -27.28
CA ALA A 685 -28.47 -20.92 -27.43
C ALA A 685 -28.79 -20.16 -28.72
N GLN A 686 -28.02 -19.11 -29.03
CA GLN A 686 -28.17 -18.32 -30.24
C GLN A 686 -27.87 -19.16 -31.48
N TYR A 687 -26.80 -19.96 -31.46
CA TYR A 687 -26.47 -20.87 -32.56
C TYR A 687 -27.63 -21.80 -32.91
N ILE A 688 -28.22 -22.46 -31.91
CA ILE A 688 -29.36 -23.37 -32.09
C ILE A 688 -30.60 -22.63 -32.62
N ASN A 689 -30.84 -21.40 -32.14
CA ASN A 689 -32.02 -20.64 -32.52
C ASN A 689 -31.93 -20.07 -33.95
N GLU A 690 -30.72 -19.78 -34.44
CA GLU A 690 -30.48 -19.09 -35.71
C GLU A 690 -29.92 -19.98 -36.83
N VAL A 691 -29.86 -21.31 -36.65
CA VAL A 691 -29.30 -22.28 -37.63
C VAL A 691 -29.79 -22.03 -39.07
N ASN A 692 -31.10 -21.79 -39.23
CA ASN A 692 -31.72 -21.55 -40.54
C ASN A 692 -31.36 -20.17 -41.14
N MET A 693 -31.05 -19.18 -40.31
CA MET A 693 -30.70 -17.83 -40.76
C MET A 693 -29.30 -17.79 -41.38
N PHE A 694 -28.40 -18.66 -40.92
CA PHE A 694 -27.01 -18.65 -41.37
C PHE A 694 -26.82 -19.02 -42.85
N VAL A 695 -27.76 -19.75 -43.45
CA VAL A 695 -27.69 -20.18 -44.85
C VAL A 695 -28.24 -19.10 -45.79
N HIS A 696 -29.17 -18.27 -45.31
CA HIS A 696 -29.96 -17.36 -46.17
C HIS A 696 -29.65 -15.87 -45.95
N SER A 697 -28.81 -15.53 -44.97
CA SER A 697 -28.53 -14.14 -44.60
C SER A 697 -27.10 -13.72 -44.97
N PRO A 698 -26.90 -12.54 -45.60
CA PRO A 698 -25.58 -11.98 -45.89
C PRO A 698 -24.71 -11.75 -44.64
N ILE A 699 -25.33 -11.63 -43.45
CA ILE A 699 -24.62 -11.48 -42.16
C ILE A 699 -24.35 -12.82 -41.45
N GLY A 700 -24.85 -13.94 -41.99
CA GLY A 700 -24.82 -15.24 -41.32
C GLY A 700 -23.42 -15.73 -40.97
N ASN A 701 -22.43 -15.51 -41.84
CA ASN A 701 -21.05 -15.88 -41.57
C ASN A 701 -20.41 -15.05 -40.43
N ILE A 702 -20.72 -13.75 -40.34
CA ILE A 702 -20.21 -12.90 -39.26
C ILE A 702 -20.84 -13.27 -37.92
N GLN A 703 -22.13 -13.59 -37.91
CA GLN A 703 -22.78 -14.08 -36.70
C GLN A 703 -22.16 -15.40 -36.22
N ARG A 704 -21.86 -16.34 -37.13
CA ARG A 704 -21.15 -17.58 -36.77
C ARG A 704 -19.78 -17.31 -36.16
N VAL A 705 -19.00 -16.38 -36.73
CA VAL A 705 -17.70 -15.98 -36.19
C VAL A 705 -17.86 -15.36 -34.80
N ALA A 706 -18.83 -14.45 -34.61
CA ALA A 706 -19.08 -13.83 -33.31
C ALA A 706 -19.51 -14.85 -32.25
N ILE A 707 -20.38 -15.80 -32.60
CA ILE A 707 -20.81 -16.90 -31.73
C ILE A 707 -19.63 -17.80 -31.36
N PHE A 708 -18.79 -18.15 -32.35
CA PHE A 708 -17.61 -18.97 -32.12
C PHE A 708 -16.62 -18.28 -31.18
N LEU A 709 -16.29 -17.01 -31.45
CA LEU A 709 -15.40 -16.22 -30.60
C LEU A 709 -15.99 -16.04 -29.19
N GLY A 710 -17.28 -15.74 -29.08
CA GLY A 710 -17.97 -15.62 -27.79
C GLY A 710 -17.92 -16.93 -26.99
N SER A 711 -18.07 -18.08 -27.65
CA SER A 711 -17.96 -19.40 -27.02
C SER A 711 -16.54 -19.73 -26.58
N VAL A 712 -15.53 -19.42 -27.41
CA VAL A 712 -14.12 -19.67 -27.07
C VAL A 712 -13.67 -18.75 -25.94
N ILE A 713 -13.95 -17.45 -26.04
CA ILE A 713 -13.59 -16.48 -25.00
C ILE A 713 -14.29 -16.84 -23.69
N GLY A 714 -15.59 -17.12 -23.74
CA GLY A 714 -16.35 -17.51 -22.55
C GLY A 714 -15.94 -18.85 -21.96
N GLY A 715 -15.42 -19.80 -22.75
CA GLY A 715 -14.93 -21.09 -22.25
C GLY A 715 -13.52 -21.02 -21.65
N VAL A 716 -12.71 -20.05 -22.06
CA VAL A 716 -11.38 -19.76 -21.47
C VAL A 716 -11.52 -18.95 -20.17
N THR A 717 -12.52 -18.06 -20.13
CA THR A 717 -12.88 -17.22 -18.97
C THR A 717 -13.49 -18.08 -17.87
#